data_AF-A0AA90U2K0-F1
#
_entry.id   AF-A0AA90U2K0-F1
#
_cell.length_a   1.000
_cell.length_b   1.000
_cell.length_c   1.000
_cell.angle_alpha   90.00
_cell.angle_beta   90.00
_cell.angle_gamma   90.00
#
_symmetry.space_group_name_H-M   'P 1'
#
loop_
_entity.id
_entity.type
_entity.pdbx_description
1 polymer ?
#
loop_
_entity_poly.entity_id
_entity_poly.type
_entity_poly.pdbx_seq_one_letter_code
_entity_poly.pdbx_strand_id
1 'polypeptide(L)'
;MGVGAYGLMLNSSGYQGFNLTTPSFEGILNMSSLQDLYPLDDGPTSVTVQLNAVLDNVALFGNSNYSFWTQNVLFYSARTHSLTFIDNIWNFSSPAFNMTANSMYSHDGTIVSPTYYYTIGPTFTVSYPFEVRLFLNTTVISGRSTVFFNYSLTSSGQTTSGSYDEVQFNSTPASNPSYQAPQPTYLVSGTQLTPTGFIPYDAEIMLGGPGGGSTANVYQINATMQLQYMNGSMYQNVPSAFDVGSETGETSQGVAVSWTSNDVAHLQAGPSFVYPMWGASPSDQMTTYSGQVSPSNAFLFVSPGDTFNNTTATWSPLSLTGSYSFTLPSYDYYAVLGYAPNSNFTATAMLSEYDPSMFSLSSMTTTNLQSDPSMGIYTPLYAFDNSQLSSIAVHYRDAYFLENSGSAQINPLFGELNDYAFPSFVGILLANVNVPVFVYNMPQMNIQYTGFNSIITSFYGLPSSNEMGIVIYDSSNVAVEGNVLSGWFSSTLTEFPVANLLLWNSNNVVVSKNMFITMDSSMLIYNTHREMGHNIVYGNFFLQSSELNSTNYAPIAVTTTLGTLAAAPTGLTVYSNDNYIFGNAFAVYLTAISPGYSIYSGLTVHYHDHWSVGHSGNYWWNYYGFAFAKNGKSHIVKPYNNYGLITSGYDEHPMPFPGFYDLVTDFEDS
;
A
#
# COMPACT_ATOMS: atom_id res chain seq x y z
N MET A 1 3.83 2.13 -11.65
CA MET A 1 3.58 2.60 -13.03
C MET A 1 4.34 3.89 -13.28
N GLY A 2 4.93 4.12 -14.46
CA GLY A 2 5.84 5.25 -14.65
C GLY A 2 6.65 5.26 -15.95
N VAL A 3 7.85 5.83 -15.90
CA VAL A 3 8.82 5.86 -16.99
C VAL A 3 10.14 5.30 -16.47
N GLY A 4 10.51 4.09 -16.90
CA GLY A 4 11.78 3.43 -16.56
C GLY A 4 12.72 3.33 -17.76
N ALA A 5 14.00 3.59 -17.55
CA ALA A 5 15.06 3.54 -18.56
C ALA A 5 16.10 2.46 -18.20
N TYR A 6 16.07 1.34 -18.94
CA TYR A 6 16.92 0.16 -18.70
C TYR A 6 18.09 0.02 -19.66
N GLY A 7 18.37 1.04 -20.48
CA GLY A 7 19.44 0.99 -21.47
C GLY A 7 19.16 0.00 -22.61
N LEU A 8 17.89 -0.29 -22.90
CA LEU A 8 17.46 -1.14 -24.01
C LEU A 8 16.72 -0.31 -25.05
N MET A 9 17.13 -0.40 -26.31
CA MET A 9 16.50 0.30 -27.42
C MET A 9 16.12 -0.70 -28.52
N LEU A 10 14.98 -0.52 -29.16
CA LEU A 10 14.54 -1.35 -30.27
C LEU A 10 15.15 -0.84 -31.58
N ASN A 11 15.76 -1.73 -32.35
CA ASN A 11 16.23 -1.48 -33.71
C ASN A 11 15.68 -2.52 -34.69
N SER A 12 16.08 -2.45 -35.96
CA SER A 12 15.62 -3.39 -37.00
C SER A 12 15.99 -4.86 -36.75
N SER A 13 16.91 -5.14 -35.84
CA SER A 13 17.40 -6.47 -35.47
C SER A 13 16.92 -6.93 -34.08
N GLY A 14 16.08 -6.15 -33.39
CA GLY A 14 15.57 -6.44 -32.05
C GLY A 14 16.08 -5.45 -30.99
N TYR A 15 16.01 -5.85 -29.72
CA TYR A 15 16.54 -5.03 -28.63
C TYR A 15 18.06 -5.03 -28.61
N GLN A 16 18.64 -3.83 -28.55
CA GLN A 16 20.07 -3.60 -28.39
C GLN A 16 20.31 -2.85 -27.07
N GLY A 17 21.22 -3.38 -26.25
CA GLY A 17 21.70 -2.70 -25.07
C GLY A 17 22.61 -1.52 -25.40
N PHE A 18 22.46 -0.43 -24.66
CA PHE A 18 23.35 0.73 -24.63
C PHE A 18 23.65 1.13 -23.20
N ASN A 19 24.69 1.95 -23.04
CA ASN A 19 25.02 2.58 -21.77
C ASN A 19 24.83 4.09 -21.89
N LEU A 20 24.21 4.68 -20.87
CA LEU A 20 24.07 6.11 -20.71
C LEU A 20 24.69 6.48 -19.37
N THR A 21 25.66 7.40 -19.42
CA THR A 21 26.28 7.99 -18.23
C THR A 21 25.97 9.47 -18.19
N THR A 22 25.60 9.96 -17.01
CA THR A 22 25.24 11.37 -16.83
C THR A 22 25.58 11.84 -15.41
N PRO A 23 25.93 13.12 -15.20
CA PRO A 23 26.05 13.67 -13.85
C PRO A 23 24.68 13.94 -13.20
N SER A 24 23.56 13.85 -13.94
CA SER A 24 22.26 14.20 -13.39
C SER A 24 21.06 13.61 -14.14
N PHE A 25 20.02 13.28 -13.38
CA PHE A 25 18.67 13.00 -13.86
C PHE A 25 17.67 14.05 -13.35
N GLU A 26 16.68 14.40 -14.18
CA GLU A 26 15.50 15.19 -13.84
C GLU A 26 14.24 14.35 -14.09
N GLY A 27 13.39 14.27 -13.08
CA GLY A 27 12.04 13.72 -13.17
C GLY A 27 11.02 14.83 -13.11
N ILE A 28 10.10 14.92 -14.07
CA ILE A 28 9.07 15.97 -14.13
C ILE A 28 7.70 15.33 -13.96
N LEU A 29 6.90 15.86 -13.03
CA LEU A 29 5.52 15.51 -12.78
C LEU A 29 4.65 16.76 -12.93
N ASN A 30 3.64 16.71 -13.80
CA ASN A 30 2.55 17.68 -13.81
C ASN A 30 1.27 16.97 -13.37
N MET A 31 0.69 17.33 -12.22
CA MET A 31 -0.49 16.68 -11.68
C MET A 31 -1.69 17.65 -11.67
N SER A 32 -2.78 17.24 -12.33
CA SER A 32 -4.02 18.02 -12.43
C SER A 32 -5.17 17.46 -11.57
N SER A 33 -5.15 16.16 -11.29
CA SER A 33 -6.08 15.53 -10.34
C SER A 33 -5.55 14.16 -9.93
N LEU A 34 -5.85 13.75 -8.69
CA LEU A 34 -5.66 12.39 -8.18
C LEU A 34 -6.82 12.05 -7.24
N GLN A 35 -7.32 10.82 -7.33
CA GLN A 35 -8.14 10.16 -6.35
C GLN A 35 -7.63 8.73 -6.22
N ASP A 36 -7.19 8.39 -5.02
CA ASP A 36 -6.67 7.09 -4.65
C ASP A 36 -7.30 6.64 -3.33
N LEU A 37 -7.44 5.32 -3.15
CA LEU A 37 -7.89 4.73 -1.89
C LEU A 37 -7.33 3.31 -1.70
N TYR A 38 -6.31 3.16 -0.85
CA TYR A 38 -5.81 1.87 -0.41
C TYR A 38 -5.92 1.75 1.12
N PRO A 39 -6.97 1.10 1.66
CA PRO A 39 -7.31 1.21 3.08
C PRO A 39 -6.39 0.43 4.03
N LEU A 40 -5.54 -0.47 3.52
CA LEU A 40 -4.65 -1.31 4.33
C LEU A 40 -3.27 -0.67 4.53
N ASP A 41 -3.26 0.66 4.64
CA ASP A 41 -2.08 1.50 4.70
C ASP A 41 -2.34 2.69 5.66
N ASP A 42 -1.29 3.24 6.27
CA ASP A 42 -1.41 4.37 7.21
C ASP A 42 -1.62 5.72 6.50
N GLY A 43 -1.35 5.80 5.20
CA GLY A 43 -1.70 6.88 4.28
C GLY A 43 -2.63 6.42 3.16
N PRO A 44 -3.89 6.02 3.44
CA PRO A 44 -4.77 5.36 2.48
C PRO A 44 -5.22 6.23 1.30
N THR A 45 -4.89 7.52 1.31
CA THR A 45 -5.21 8.52 0.26
C THR A 45 -3.94 9.31 -0.07
N SER A 46 -2.83 8.58 -0.12
CA SER A 46 -1.50 9.09 -0.38
C SER A 46 -0.79 8.18 -1.38
N VAL A 47 0.07 8.80 -2.18
CA VAL A 47 0.94 8.12 -3.15
C VAL A 47 2.35 8.66 -3.02
N THR A 48 3.32 7.91 -3.53
CA THR A 48 4.65 8.45 -3.83
C THR A 48 4.82 8.65 -5.33
N VAL A 49 5.58 9.67 -5.70
CA VAL A 49 6.24 9.76 -7.01
C VAL A 49 7.74 9.78 -6.78
N GLN A 50 8.45 8.82 -7.33
CA GLN A 50 9.85 8.55 -6.98
C GLN A 50 10.73 8.70 -8.22
N LEU A 51 11.70 9.61 -8.19
CA LEU A 51 12.80 9.65 -9.15
C LEU A 51 13.95 8.84 -8.58
N ASN A 52 14.28 7.72 -9.22
CA ASN A 52 15.34 6.83 -8.81
C ASN A 52 16.41 6.70 -9.90
N ALA A 53 17.66 6.51 -9.50
CA ALA A 53 18.74 6.19 -10.41
C ALA A 53 19.90 5.51 -9.68
N VAL A 54 20.59 4.61 -10.39
CA VAL A 54 21.82 3.99 -9.88
C VAL A 54 23.03 4.91 -10.11
N LEU A 55 23.63 5.36 -9.02
CA LEU A 55 24.89 6.09 -8.97
C LEU A 55 26.07 5.12 -9.01
N ASP A 56 26.97 5.27 -9.96
CA ASP A 56 28.15 4.44 -10.16
C ASP A 56 29.46 5.21 -9.90
N ASN A 57 30.57 4.47 -9.74
CA ASN A 57 31.91 4.97 -9.46
C ASN A 57 32.00 5.80 -8.17
N VAL A 58 31.20 5.46 -7.16
CA VAL A 58 31.26 6.10 -5.85
C VAL A 58 32.48 5.63 -5.09
N ALA A 59 33.24 6.58 -4.54
CA ALA A 59 34.40 6.27 -3.73
C ALA A 59 34.04 6.14 -2.26
N LEU A 60 34.40 4.99 -1.66
CA LEU A 60 34.49 4.79 -0.22
C LEU A 60 35.90 4.37 0.16
N PHE A 61 36.49 5.08 1.12
CA PHE A 61 37.81 4.78 1.69
C PHE A 61 38.89 4.55 0.62
N GLY A 62 38.90 5.37 -0.43
CA GLY A 62 39.86 5.31 -1.53
C GLY A 62 39.55 4.28 -2.63
N ASN A 63 38.46 3.52 -2.51
CA ASN A 63 38.01 2.54 -3.50
C ASN A 63 36.75 3.04 -4.20
N SER A 64 36.81 3.19 -5.52
CA SER A 64 35.78 3.79 -6.38
C SER A 64 34.97 2.78 -7.20
N ASN A 65 34.72 1.60 -6.63
CA ASN A 65 33.94 0.53 -7.26
C ASN A 65 32.58 0.33 -6.59
N TYR A 66 32.06 1.35 -5.89
CA TYR A 66 30.76 1.27 -5.24
C TYR A 66 29.67 1.86 -6.12
N SER A 67 28.50 1.23 -6.05
CA SER A 67 27.28 1.65 -6.71
C SER A 67 26.19 1.82 -5.66
N PHE A 68 25.37 2.86 -5.80
CA PHE A 68 24.30 3.21 -4.86
C PHE A 68 23.01 3.48 -5.60
N TRP A 69 21.90 3.00 -5.05
CA TRP A 69 20.57 3.45 -5.45
C TRP A 69 20.28 4.74 -4.74
N THR A 70 19.95 5.79 -5.49
CA THR A 70 19.54 7.07 -4.94
C THR A 70 18.12 7.35 -5.38
N GLN A 71 17.29 7.73 -4.44
CA GLN A 71 15.86 7.90 -4.63
C GLN A 71 15.45 9.27 -4.09
N ASN A 72 14.87 10.11 -4.94
CA ASN A 72 14.30 11.41 -4.62
C ASN A 72 12.78 11.27 -4.72
N VAL A 73 12.08 11.31 -3.59
CA VAL A 73 10.68 10.93 -3.45
C VAL A 73 9.83 12.15 -3.16
N LEU A 74 8.72 12.22 -3.87
CA LEU A 74 7.58 13.05 -3.57
C LEU A 74 6.52 12.21 -2.85
N PHE A 75 6.35 12.37 -1.55
CA PHE A 75 5.18 11.85 -0.85
C PHE A 75 4.04 12.86 -0.97
N TYR A 76 2.88 12.44 -1.49
CA TYR A 76 1.73 13.31 -1.69
C TYR A 76 0.45 12.70 -1.16
N SER A 77 -0.26 13.43 -0.29
CA SER A 77 -1.59 13.06 0.20
C SER A 77 -2.68 13.81 -0.57
N ALA A 78 -3.50 13.09 -1.34
CA ALA A 78 -4.63 13.66 -2.07
C ALA A 78 -5.68 14.27 -1.13
N ARG A 79 -5.85 13.70 0.06
CA ARG A 79 -6.80 14.18 1.07
C ARG A 79 -6.42 15.53 1.68
N THR A 80 -5.15 15.71 2.02
CA THR A 80 -4.68 16.91 2.75
C THR A 80 -3.99 17.92 1.86
N HIS A 81 -3.72 17.56 0.60
CA HIS A 81 -2.86 18.29 -0.33
C HIS A 81 -1.47 18.63 0.25
N SER A 82 -1.00 17.79 1.19
CA SER A 82 0.35 17.88 1.74
C SER A 82 1.32 17.12 0.83
N LEU A 83 2.44 17.76 0.54
CA LEU A 83 3.51 17.27 -0.32
C LEU A 83 4.82 17.35 0.46
N THR A 84 5.49 16.22 0.66
CA THR A 84 6.75 16.13 1.43
C THR A 84 7.81 15.47 0.58
N PHE A 85 9.02 16.05 0.56
CA PHE A 85 10.18 15.41 -0.06
C PHE A 85 10.83 14.42 0.91
N ILE A 86 11.27 13.29 0.39
CA ILE A 86 12.01 12.26 1.12
C ILE A 86 13.15 11.82 0.20
N ASP A 87 14.34 11.59 0.73
CA ASP A 87 15.33 10.81 -0.02
C ASP A 87 15.66 9.51 0.68
N ASN A 88 16.17 8.59 -0.13
CA ASN A 88 16.76 7.37 0.35
C ASN A 88 18.02 7.01 -0.45
N ILE A 89 18.99 6.39 0.23
CA ILE A 89 20.20 5.83 -0.39
C ILE A 89 20.42 4.39 0.10
N TRP A 90 20.54 3.45 -0.84
CA TRP A 90 20.90 2.06 -0.56
C TRP A 90 22.20 1.67 -1.25
N ASN A 91 22.98 0.79 -0.62
CA ASN A 91 24.25 0.35 -1.15
C ASN A 91 24.09 -0.84 -2.12
N PHE A 92 24.04 -0.58 -3.43
CA PHE A 92 23.93 -1.62 -4.46
C PHE A 92 25.27 -2.29 -4.82
N SER A 93 26.32 -2.07 -4.02
CA SER A 93 27.66 -2.64 -4.26
C SER A 93 27.79 -4.11 -3.88
N SER A 94 26.74 -4.74 -3.34
CA SER A 94 26.68 -6.18 -3.08
C SER A 94 25.23 -6.63 -2.86
N PRO A 95 24.92 -7.94 -3.00
CA PRO A 95 23.61 -8.50 -2.66
C PRO A 95 23.14 -8.26 -1.21
N ALA A 96 24.06 -7.92 -0.30
CA ALA A 96 23.76 -7.73 1.12
C ALA A 96 23.31 -6.30 1.46
N PHE A 97 23.34 -5.37 0.50
CA PHE A 97 22.96 -3.96 0.67
C PHE A 97 23.62 -3.20 1.83
N ASN A 98 24.73 -3.71 2.37
CA ASN A 98 25.28 -3.26 3.65
C ASN A 98 25.76 -1.79 3.61
N MET A 99 25.10 -0.94 4.37
CA MET A 99 25.42 0.47 4.55
C MET A 99 25.85 0.77 6.00
N THR A 100 27.14 0.93 6.22
CA THR A 100 27.68 1.22 7.57
C THR A 100 27.52 2.69 7.94
N ALA A 101 27.50 2.99 9.25
CA ALA A 101 27.54 4.37 9.74
C ALA A 101 28.76 5.21 9.26
N ASN A 102 29.85 4.55 8.83
CA ASN A 102 31.04 5.22 8.32
C ASN A 102 31.00 5.46 6.80
N SER A 103 29.95 5.03 6.09
CA SER A 103 29.85 5.15 4.64
C SER A 103 29.68 6.61 4.18
N MET A 104 29.19 7.49 5.07
CA MET A 104 29.01 8.92 4.78
C MET A 104 29.93 9.77 5.66
N TYR A 105 30.36 10.90 5.11
CA TYR A 105 31.23 11.87 5.78
C TYR A 105 30.45 13.09 6.28
N SER A 106 29.51 13.58 5.49
CA SER A 106 28.62 14.71 5.81
C SER A 106 27.26 14.46 5.16
N HIS A 107 26.19 14.71 5.90
CA HIS A 107 24.80 14.51 5.47
C HIS A 107 23.85 15.21 6.45
N ASP A 108 22.62 15.50 6.04
CA ASP A 108 21.59 16.10 6.91
C ASP A 108 20.58 15.08 7.47
N GLY A 109 20.54 13.87 6.89
CA GLY A 109 19.62 12.79 7.25
C GLY A 109 20.14 11.78 8.28
N THR A 110 19.53 10.59 8.28
CA THR A 110 19.79 9.49 9.22
C THR A 110 20.28 8.24 8.51
N ILE A 111 21.39 7.66 8.98
CA ILE A 111 21.87 6.35 8.55
C ILE A 111 21.23 5.26 9.42
N VAL A 112 20.36 4.46 8.83
CA VAL A 112 19.78 3.24 9.42
C VAL A 112 20.73 2.08 9.15
N SER A 113 21.85 2.02 9.87
CA SER A 113 22.86 0.96 9.70
C SER A 113 22.32 -0.41 10.14
N PRO A 114 22.55 -1.51 9.38
CA PRO A 114 23.37 -1.63 8.16
C PRO A 114 22.57 -1.50 6.85
N THR A 115 21.40 -0.87 6.85
CA THR A 115 20.38 -1.04 5.80
C THR A 115 20.39 0.08 4.76
N TYR A 116 20.17 1.33 5.17
CA TYR A 116 20.01 2.47 4.24
C TYR A 116 20.24 3.81 4.94
N TYR A 117 20.15 4.88 4.16
CA TYR A 117 20.09 6.25 4.64
C TYR A 117 18.84 6.94 4.12
N TYR A 118 18.28 7.88 4.90
CA TYR A 118 17.16 8.70 4.47
C TYR A 118 17.19 10.10 5.08
N THR A 119 16.50 11.03 4.45
CA THR A 119 16.10 12.31 5.05
C THR A 119 14.66 12.67 4.68
N ILE A 120 14.05 13.59 5.44
CA ILE A 120 12.65 14.00 5.26
C ILE A 120 12.55 15.53 5.28
N GLY A 121 11.76 16.06 4.35
CA GLY A 121 11.43 17.46 4.22
C GLY A 121 12.12 18.11 3.03
N PRO A 122 11.72 19.33 2.66
CA PRO A 122 10.64 20.13 3.23
C PRO A 122 9.23 19.62 2.88
N THR A 123 8.23 20.18 3.56
CA THR A 123 6.79 19.91 3.32
C THR A 123 6.10 21.17 2.83
N PHE A 124 5.20 21.02 1.85
CA PHE A 124 4.40 22.08 1.25
C PHE A 124 2.92 21.69 1.23
N THR A 125 2.05 22.70 1.27
CA THR A 125 0.65 22.53 0.89
C THR A 125 0.48 23.01 -0.55
N VAL A 126 -0.12 22.17 -1.41
CA VAL A 126 -0.28 22.45 -2.84
C VAL A 126 -1.75 22.51 -3.24
N SER A 127 -2.01 22.92 -4.48
CA SER A 127 -3.34 22.89 -5.08
C SER A 127 -3.21 22.45 -6.53
N TYR A 128 -4.16 21.70 -7.05
CA TYR A 128 -4.16 21.37 -8.47
C TYR A 128 -4.42 22.60 -9.37
N PRO A 129 -3.83 22.63 -10.58
CA PRO A 129 -2.71 21.80 -11.00
C PRO A 129 -1.39 22.26 -10.33
N PHE A 130 -0.48 21.33 -10.11
CA PHE A 130 0.90 21.63 -9.68
C PHE A 130 1.93 20.89 -10.53
N GLU A 131 3.13 21.45 -10.64
CA GLU A 131 4.29 20.82 -11.26
C GLU A 131 5.36 20.57 -10.21
N VAL A 132 5.95 19.37 -10.21
CA VAL A 132 7.15 19.04 -9.43
C VAL A 132 8.24 18.59 -10.40
N ARG A 133 9.43 19.12 -10.21
CA ARG A 133 10.67 18.63 -10.82
C ARG A 133 11.56 18.11 -9.71
N LEU A 134 11.99 16.86 -9.82
CA LEU A 134 12.93 16.21 -8.93
C LEU A 134 14.27 16.13 -9.65
N PHE A 135 15.37 16.36 -8.94
CA PHE A 135 16.71 16.25 -9.51
C PHE A 135 17.60 15.38 -8.63
N LEU A 136 18.32 14.49 -9.29
CA LEU A 136 19.42 13.73 -8.73
C LEU A 136 20.71 14.23 -9.37
N ASN A 137 21.59 14.87 -8.60
CA ASN A 137 22.83 15.47 -9.10
C ASN A 137 24.03 14.86 -8.40
N THR A 138 25.11 14.60 -9.14
CA THR A 138 26.37 14.11 -8.56
C THR A 138 27.60 14.93 -8.97
N THR A 139 28.53 15.09 -8.04
CA THR A 139 29.81 15.80 -8.25
C THR A 139 30.89 15.31 -7.28
N VAL A 140 32.04 15.97 -7.29
CA VAL A 140 33.09 15.82 -6.28
C VAL A 140 33.28 17.12 -5.51
N ILE A 141 33.04 17.12 -4.20
CA ILE A 141 33.32 18.25 -3.30
C ILE A 141 34.45 17.89 -2.35
N SER A 142 35.49 18.72 -2.30
CA SER A 142 36.66 18.50 -1.43
C SER A 142 37.28 17.10 -1.55
N GLY A 143 37.28 16.54 -2.77
CA GLY A 143 37.82 15.22 -3.05
C GLY A 143 36.92 14.03 -2.68
N ARG A 144 35.64 14.26 -2.36
CA ARG A 144 34.67 13.23 -2.00
C ARG A 144 33.56 13.13 -3.03
N SER A 145 33.10 11.92 -3.31
CA SER A 145 31.87 11.70 -4.08
C SER A 145 30.71 12.35 -3.35
N THR A 146 29.87 13.11 -4.05
CA THR A 146 28.77 13.87 -3.45
C THR A 146 27.52 13.75 -4.31
N VAL A 147 26.37 13.51 -3.67
CA VAL A 147 25.05 13.52 -4.30
C VAL A 147 24.16 14.60 -3.67
N PHE A 148 23.28 15.20 -4.48
CA PHE A 148 22.30 16.18 -4.05
C PHE A 148 20.90 15.76 -4.45
N PHE A 149 19.97 15.99 -3.53
CA PHE A 149 18.54 15.82 -3.76
C PHE A 149 17.90 17.20 -3.85
N ASN A 150 17.54 17.59 -5.08
CA ASN A 150 16.96 18.90 -5.33
C ASN A 150 15.54 18.78 -5.86
N TYR A 151 14.79 19.88 -5.73
CA TYR A 151 13.44 20.00 -6.27
C TYR A 151 13.17 21.39 -6.84
N SER A 152 12.15 21.44 -7.70
CA SER A 152 11.40 22.66 -8.03
C SER A 152 9.91 22.34 -7.98
N LEU A 153 9.16 23.08 -7.19
CA LEU A 153 7.71 22.94 -7.03
C LEU A 153 7.04 24.21 -7.53
N THR A 154 6.14 24.07 -8.51
CA THR A 154 5.25 25.14 -8.97
C THR A 154 3.82 24.83 -8.56
N SER A 155 3.24 25.65 -7.69
CA SER A 155 1.85 25.54 -7.22
C SER A 155 1.25 26.93 -7.06
N SER A 156 -0.02 27.10 -7.44
CA SER A 156 -0.70 28.42 -7.38
C SER A 156 0.07 29.55 -8.11
N GLY A 157 0.78 29.21 -9.19
CA GLY A 157 1.59 30.16 -9.97
C GLY A 157 2.89 30.62 -9.30
N GLN A 158 3.27 30.04 -8.16
CA GLN A 158 4.54 30.31 -7.50
C GLN A 158 5.47 29.11 -7.61
N THR A 159 6.74 29.36 -7.92
CA THR A 159 7.79 28.34 -7.99
C THR A 159 8.72 28.48 -6.80
N THR A 160 8.93 27.39 -6.06
CA THR A 160 9.93 27.27 -5.00
C THR A 160 10.89 26.14 -5.35
N SER A 161 12.20 26.37 -5.21
CA SER A 161 13.22 25.38 -5.55
C SER A 161 14.32 25.36 -4.49
N GLY A 162 14.99 24.22 -4.34
CA GLY A 162 16.11 24.07 -3.41
C GLY A 162 16.74 22.69 -3.43
N SER A 163 17.89 22.57 -2.76
CA SER A 163 18.45 21.28 -2.29
C SER A 163 17.92 21.06 -0.88
N TYR A 164 17.37 19.89 -0.60
CA TYR A 164 16.97 19.54 0.76
C TYR A 164 17.96 18.58 1.44
N ASP A 165 18.87 18.00 0.65
CA ASP A 165 19.99 17.23 1.18
C ASP A 165 21.23 17.25 0.28
N GLU A 166 22.40 17.19 0.91
CA GLU A 166 23.71 17.01 0.31
C GLU A 166 24.44 15.90 1.07
N VAL A 167 24.68 14.77 0.39
CA VAL A 167 25.37 13.63 0.98
C VAL A 167 26.77 13.53 0.39
N GLN A 168 27.77 13.70 1.25
CA GLN A 168 29.17 13.41 0.92
C GLN A 168 29.54 12.01 1.42
N PHE A 169 29.97 11.15 0.51
CA PHE A 169 30.45 9.81 0.86
C PHE A 169 31.82 9.88 1.55
N ASN A 170 32.14 8.86 2.35
CA ASN A 170 33.42 8.78 3.04
C ASN A 170 34.55 8.30 2.10
N SER A 171 34.83 9.08 1.06
CA SER A 171 35.74 8.70 -0.01
C SER A 171 37.22 8.71 0.35
N THR A 172 37.65 9.51 1.32
CA THR A 172 39.07 9.68 1.63
C THR A 172 39.56 8.62 2.62
N PRO A 173 40.53 7.76 2.26
CA PRO A 173 41.11 6.80 3.20
C PRO A 173 42.01 7.51 4.21
N ALA A 174 42.03 7.00 5.45
CA ALA A 174 42.90 7.53 6.51
C ALA A 174 44.41 7.50 6.14
N SER A 175 44.81 6.56 5.28
CA SER A 175 46.18 6.42 4.79
C SER A 175 46.57 7.45 3.70
N ASN A 176 45.60 8.10 3.06
CA ASN A 176 45.84 9.11 2.04
C ASN A 176 44.81 10.25 2.12
N PRO A 177 45.02 11.24 3.01
CA PRO A 177 44.16 12.41 3.14
C PRO A 177 44.09 13.30 1.89
N SER A 178 45.03 13.13 0.94
CA SER A 178 45.06 13.88 -0.32
C SER A 178 44.33 13.17 -1.46
N TYR A 179 43.72 12.00 -1.20
CA TYR A 179 42.92 11.28 -2.18
C TYR A 179 41.81 12.17 -2.73
N GLN A 180 41.64 12.13 -4.06
CA GLN A 180 40.54 12.76 -4.77
C GLN A 180 39.70 11.66 -5.40
N ALA A 181 38.44 11.56 -5.00
CA ALA A 181 37.49 10.65 -5.62
C ALA A 181 37.38 10.95 -7.13
N PRO A 182 37.25 9.91 -7.98
CA PRO A 182 36.79 10.14 -9.34
C PRO A 182 35.37 10.71 -9.32
N GLN A 183 35.00 11.37 -10.43
CA GLN A 183 33.65 11.87 -10.63
C GLN A 183 32.66 10.69 -10.67
N PRO A 184 31.67 10.63 -9.75
CA PRO A 184 30.62 9.63 -9.85
C PRO A 184 29.68 9.99 -11.00
N THR A 185 28.99 9.00 -11.54
CA THR A 185 28.03 9.18 -12.64
C THR A 185 26.83 8.29 -12.42
N TYR A 186 25.63 8.79 -12.72
CA TYR A 186 24.49 7.90 -12.87
C TYR A 186 24.67 7.06 -14.13
N LEU A 187 24.41 5.76 -14.02
CA LEU A 187 24.58 4.79 -15.09
C LEU A 187 23.25 4.09 -15.36
N VAL A 188 22.84 4.10 -16.63
CA VAL A 188 21.81 3.23 -17.19
C VAL A 188 22.50 2.26 -18.15
N SER A 189 22.29 0.95 -18.01
CA SER A 189 22.93 -0.06 -18.84
C SER A 189 22.03 -1.24 -19.18
N GLY A 190 21.82 -1.47 -20.48
CA GLY A 190 21.18 -2.70 -20.98
C GLY A 190 22.12 -3.88 -21.15
N THR A 191 23.36 -3.80 -20.64
CA THR A 191 24.39 -4.85 -20.81
C THR A 191 25.05 -5.27 -19.50
N GLN A 192 24.75 -4.59 -18.40
CA GLN A 192 25.37 -4.81 -17.10
C GLN A 192 24.31 -4.72 -16.00
N LEU A 193 24.42 -5.62 -15.02
CA LEU A 193 23.71 -5.50 -13.76
C LEU A 193 24.60 -4.81 -12.74
N THR A 194 24.00 -4.22 -11.72
CA THR A 194 24.72 -3.72 -10.54
C THR A 194 25.48 -4.86 -9.85
N PRO A 195 26.44 -4.57 -8.95
CA PRO A 195 27.15 -5.58 -8.19
C PRO A 195 26.26 -6.46 -7.28
N THR A 196 24.96 -6.15 -7.14
CA THR A 196 23.97 -7.05 -6.56
C THR A 196 23.81 -8.35 -7.37
N GLY A 197 24.06 -8.32 -8.67
CA GLY A 197 23.93 -9.46 -9.57
C GLY A 197 22.50 -9.75 -10.06
N PHE A 198 21.51 -8.94 -9.66
CA PHE A 198 20.11 -9.10 -10.08
C PHE A 198 19.39 -7.78 -10.37
N ILE A 199 19.85 -6.64 -9.81
CA ILE A 199 19.28 -5.33 -10.12
C ILE A 199 20.00 -4.70 -11.33
N PRO A 200 19.28 -4.22 -12.37
CA PRO A 200 19.86 -3.49 -13.49
C PRO A 200 20.46 -2.14 -13.08
N TYR A 201 21.33 -1.60 -13.93
CA TYR A 201 21.66 -0.18 -13.88
C TYR A 201 20.59 0.58 -14.66
N ASP A 202 19.79 1.38 -13.97
CA ASP A 202 18.65 2.07 -14.56
C ASP A 202 18.37 3.42 -13.88
N ALA A 203 17.36 4.10 -14.43
CA ALA A 203 16.78 5.31 -13.88
C ALA A 203 15.29 5.31 -14.18
N GLU A 204 14.49 5.82 -13.26
CA GLU A 204 13.03 5.76 -13.34
C GLU A 204 12.38 6.95 -12.66
N ILE A 205 11.23 7.38 -13.18
CA ILE A 205 10.25 8.17 -12.43
C ILE A 205 8.94 7.38 -12.38
N MET A 206 8.45 7.05 -11.19
CA MET A 206 7.29 6.17 -11.06
C MET A 206 6.35 6.58 -9.94
N LEU A 207 5.08 6.16 -10.04
CA LEU A 207 4.05 6.32 -9.03
C LEU A 207 3.83 4.99 -8.30
N GLY A 208 3.77 5.03 -6.97
CA GLY A 208 3.54 3.87 -6.11
C GLY A 208 2.84 4.22 -4.79
N GLY A 209 2.71 3.22 -3.93
CA GLY A 209 2.21 3.36 -2.56
C GLY A 209 2.98 4.39 -1.72
N PRO A 210 2.42 4.82 -0.58
CA PRO A 210 3.02 5.83 0.28
C PRO A 210 4.33 5.42 0.98
N GLY A 211 4.66 4.13 1.04
CA GLY A 211 5.97 3.66 1.50
C GLY A 211 5.95 2.23 2.04
N GLY A 212 7.12 1.73 2.46
CA GLY A 212 7.26 0.43 3.12
C GLY A 212 6.87 -0.77 2.26
N GLY A 213 6.94 -0.61 0.93
CA GLY A 213 6.53 -1.63 -0.02
C GLY A 213 5.02 -1.73 -0.23
N SER A 214 4.23 -0.74 0.19
CA SER A 214 2.77 -0.76 0.01
C SER A 214 2.32 -0.44 -1.43
N THR A 215 1.02 -0.55 -1.69
CA THR A 215 0.44 -0.28 -3.01
C THR A 215 -0.48 0.95 -3.00
N ALA A 216 -0.60 1.61 -4.16
CA ALA A 216 -1.59 2.65 -4.39
C ALA A 216 -2.68 2.15 -5.34
N ASN A 217 -3.94 2.24 -4.90
CA ASN A 217 -5.11 1.96 -5.74
C ASN A 217 -5.66 3.28 -6.28
N VAL A 218 -5.35 3.57 -7.54
CA VAL A 218 -5.76 4.83 -8.18
C VAL A 218 -7.13 4.64 -8.85
N TYR A 219 -8.08 5.50 -8.51
CA TYR A 219 -9.44 5.51 -9.11
C TYR A 219 -9.61 6.65 -10.11
N GLN A 220 -8.87 7.74 -9.93
CA GLN A 220 -8.80 8.86 -10.88
C GLN A 220 -7.39 9.44 -10.89
N ILE A 221 -6.82 9.66 -12.07
CA ILE A 221 -5.60 10.44 -12.22
C ILE A 221 -5.60 11.18 -13.55
N ASN A 222 -5.08 12.40 -13.54
CA ASN A 222 -4.73 13.14 -14.74
C ASN A 222 -3.37 13.81 -14.47
N ALA A 223 -2.32 13.20 -14.98
CA ALA A 223 -0.96 13.67 -14.79
C ALA A 223 -0.10 13.38 -16.03
N THR A 224 1.04 14.07 -16.13
CA THR A 224 2.10 13.71 -17.06
C THR A 224 3.42 13.50 -16.35
N MET A 225 4.23 12.59 -16.87
CA MET A 225 5.58 12.31 -16.37
C MET A 225 6.61 12.39 -17.49
N GLN A 226 7.83 12.84 -17.16
CA GLN A 226 9.00 12.78 -18.03
C GLN A 226 10.23 12.37 -17.22
N LEU A 227 11.09 11.56 -17.83
CA LEU A 227 12.41 11.21 -17.31
C LEU A 227 13.47 11.78 -18.25
N GLN A 228 14.32 12.66 -17.73
CA GLN A 228 15.34 13.36 -18.48
C GLN A 228 16.72 13.19 -17.86
N TYR A 229 17.75 13.27 -18.68
CA TYR A 229 19.14 13.21 -18.24
C TYR A 229 19.90 14.44 -18.73
N MET A 230 20.92 14.84 -17.96
CA MET A 230 21.80 15.94 -18.35
C MET A 230 22.71 15.47 -19.49
N ASN A 231 22.56 16.08 -20.66
CA ASN A 231 23.47 15.91 -21.80
C ASN A 231 24.18 17.22 -22.11
N GLY A 232 25.44 17.31 -21.72
CA GLY A 232 26.22 18.55 -21.80
C GLY A 232 25.72 19.59 -20.80
N SER A 233 24.86 20.51 -21.24
CA SER A 233 24.33 21.61 -20.42
C SER A 233 22.80 21.73 -20.42
N MET A 234 22.11 20.75 -21.02
CA MET A 234 20.65 20.72 -21.11
C MET A 234 20.14 19.35 -20.72
N TYR A 235 18.95 19.32 -20.13
CA TYR A 235 18.19 18.09 -19.94
C TYR A 235 17.52 17.67 -21.25
N GLN A 236 17.54 16.37 -21.52
CA GLN A 236 16.85 15.76 -22.64
C GLN A 236 16.20 14.44 -22.20
N ASN A 237 15.09 14.06 -22.82
CA ASN A 237 14.40 12.81 -22.50
C ASN A 237 15.33 11.61 -22.71
N VAL A 238 15.13 10.57 -21.91
CA VAL A 238 15.85 9.30 -22.09
C VAL A 238 15.61 8.72 -23.49
N PRO A 239 16.62 8.11 -24.15
CA PRO A 239 16.49 7.66 -25.54
C PRO A 239 15.44 6.56 -25.75
N SER A 240 15.16 5.79 -24.70
CA SER A 240 14.13 4.77 -24.68
C SER A 240 13.57 4.60 -23.27
N ALA A 241 12.31 4.15 -23.17
CA ALA A 241 11.65 3.92 -21.89
C ALA A 241 10.66 2.75 -21.92
N PHE A 242 10.21 2.35 -20.74
CA PHE A 242 9.19 1.34 -20.48
C PHE A 242 8.23 1.86 -19.39
N ASP A 243 6.96 1.43 -19.44
CA ASP A 243 5.99 1.72 -18.39
C ASP A 243 6.13 0.74 -17.22
N VAL A 244 7.21 0.91 -16.46
CA VAL A 244 7.52 0.14 -15.26
C VAL A 244 8.55 0.90 -14.44
N GLY A 245 8.43 0.79 -13.12
CA GLY A 245 9.55 0.96 -12.22
C GLY A 245 9.73 -0.32 -11.42
N SER A 246 10.96 -0.79 -11.23
CA SER A 246 11.22 -2.19 -10.84
C SER A 246 11.86 -2.40 -9.47
N GLU A 247 12.43 -1.36 -8.86
CA GLU A 247 13.26 -1.48 -7.65
C GLU A 247 12.83 -0.59 -6.48
N THR A 248 11.61 -0.04 -6.52
CA THR A 248 11.04 0.78 -5.44
C THR A 248 10.49 -0.06 -4.30
N GLY A 249 9.93 -1.22 -4.63
CA GLY A 249 9.15 -2.05 -3.71
C GLY A 249 7.73 -1.56 -3.47
N GLU A 250 7.46 -0.26 -3.57
CA GLU A 250 6.08 0.23 -3.66
C GLU A 250 5.49 0.01 -5.05
N THR A 251 4.20 -0.37 -5.12
CA THR A 251 3.50 -0.61 -6.39
C THR A 251 2.30 0.31 -6.59
N SER A 252 1.73 0.31 -7.79
CA SER A 252 0.45 0.97 -8.07
C SER A 252 -0.37 0.17 -9.05
N GLN A 253 -1.69 0.26 -8.90
CA GLN A 253 -2.67 -0.31 -9.81
C GLN A 253 -3.79 0.70 -10.11
N GLY A 254 -4.50 0.46 -11.21
CA GLY A 254 -5.54 1.35 -11.71
C GLY A 254 -4.99 2.57 -12.45
N VAL A 255 -3.73 2.51 -12.90
CA VAL A 255 -3.08 3.54 -13.74
C VAL A 255 -2.72 2.97 -15.11
N ALA A 256 -3.26 3.56 -16.17
CA ALA A 256 -2.85 3.34 -17.55
C ALA A 256 -1.94 4.48 -18.02
N VAL A 257 -0.82 4.15 -18.68
CA VAL A 257 0.15 5.14 -19.16
C VAL A 257 0.24 5.15 -20.67
N SER A 258 -0.19 6.23 -21.31
CA SER A 258 0.06 6.47 -22.74
C SER A 258 1.24 7.43 -22.92
N TRP A 259 1.74 7.61 -24.14
CA TRP A 259 2.78 8.60 -24.40
C TRP A 259 2.59 9.31 -25.73
N THR A 260 3.31 10.43 -25.89
CA THR A 260 3.37 11.20 -27.14
C THR A 260 4.73 11.07 -27.80
N SER A 261 4.84 11.51 -29.06
CA SER A 261 6.10 11.55 -29.81
C SER A 261 7.17 12.50 -29.25
N ASN A 262 6.84 13.27 -28.20
CA ASN A 262 7.78 14.14 -27.48
C ASN A 262 8.27 13.50 -26.18
N ASP A 263 8.09 12.19 -26.02
CA ASP A 263 8.50 11.37 -24.87
C ASP A 263 7.90 11.87 -23.55
N VAL A 264 6.61 12.23 -23.61
CA VAL A 264 5.81 12.60 -22.43
C VAL A 264 4.84 11.48 -22.14
N ALA A 265 4.92 10.92 -20.93
CA ALA A 265 3.97 9.95 -20.42
C ALA A 265 2.71 10.66 -19.90
N HIS A 266 1.53 10.11 -20.17
CA HIS A 266 0.23 10.58 -19.73
C HIS A 266 -0.43 9.49 -18.88
N LEU A 267 -0.68 9.81 -17.61
CA LEU A 267 -1.27 8.90 -16.64
C LEU A 267 -2.78 9.15 -16.57
N GLN A 268 -3.55 8.09 -16.76
CA GLN A 268 -5.01 8.05 -16.66
C GLN A 268 -5.45 6.88 -15.78
N ALA A 269 -6.65 6.96 -15.19
CA ALA A 269 -7.22 5.81 -14.52
C ALA A 269 -7.55 4.70 -15.53
N GLY A 270 -7.07 3.48 -15.30
CA GLY A 270 -7.20 2.38 -16.25
C GLY A 270 -6.34 1.16 -15.90
N PRO A 271 -6.28 0.14 -16.79
CA PRO A 271 -5.51 -1.07 -16.55
C PRO A 271 -4.00 -0.81 -16.54
N SER A 272 -3.30 -1.38 -15.54
CA SER A 272 -1.86 -1.19 -15.33
C SER A 272 -1.03 -2.28 -16.01
N PHE A 273 -0.62 -2.03 -17.26
CA PHE A 273 0.21 -2.97 -18.04
C PHE A 273 1.65 -2.50 -18.14
N VAL A 274 2.59 -3.46 -18.10
CA VAL A 274 3.99 -3.21 -18.42
C VAL A 274 4.25 -3.39 -19.92
N TYR A 275 4.75 -2.35 -20.58
CA TYR A 275 5.14 -2.38 -22.00
C TYR A 275 6.23 -1.35 -22.33
N PRO A 276 6.96 -1.50 -23.45
CA PRO A 276 7.89 -0.50 -23.95
C PRO A 276 7.15 0.76 -24.40
N MET A 277 7.81 1.89 -24.22
CA MET A 277 7.37 3.21 -24.66
C MET A 277 8.25 3.68 -25.82
N TRP A 278 8.46 4.98 -26.00
CA TRP A 278 9.33 5.52 -27.05
C TRP A 278 10.74 4.88 -27.03
N GLY A 279 11.36 4.76 -28.20
CA GLY A 279 12.68 4.16 -28.40
C GLY A 279 12.78 2.64 -28.15
N ALA A 280 11.93 2.08 -27.29
CA ALA A 280 11.79 0.65 -27.04
C ALA A 280 10.59 0.04 -27.80
N SER A 281 9.65 0.87 -28.23
CA SER A 281 8.46 0.49 -28.99
C SER A 281 8.69 0.60 -30.50
N PRO A 282 8.11 -0.32 -31.31
CA PRO A 282 8.06 -0.18 -32.76
C PRO A 282 7.08 0.91 -33.27
N SER A 283 6.20 1.44 -32.42
CA SER A 283 5.14 2.38 -32.81
C SER A 283 4.72 3.31 -31.65
N ASP A 284 4.39 4.56 -31.96
CA ASP A 284 3.82 5.53 -31.03
C ASP A 284 2.29 5.62 -31.15
N GLN A 285 1.65 4.69 -31.87
CA GLN A 285 0.20 4.67 -32.04
C GLN A 285 -0.51 4.26 -30.74
N MET A 286 -1.51 5.07 -30.39
CA MET A 286 -2.29 4.98 -29.16
C MET A 286 -3.77 4.92 -29.48
N THR A 287 -4.50 4.01 -28.83
CA THR A 287 -5.95 3.86 -28.93
C THR A 287 -6.59 4.22 -27.61
N THR A 288 -7.53 5.16 -27.63
CA THR A 288 -8.40 5.45 -26.49
C THR A 288 -9.58 4.49 -26.48
N TYR A 289 -9.74 3.78 -25.38
CA TYR A 289 -10.90 2.95 -25.08
C TYR A 289 -11.77 3.67 -24.07
N SER A 290 -13.08 3.65 -24.28
CA SER A 290 -14.02 4.31 -23.38
C SER A 290 -15.34 3.58 -23.35
N GLY A 291 -16.07 3.74 -22.26
CA GLY A 291 -17.33 3.04 -22.11
C GLY A 291 -17.96 3.22 -20.75
N GLN A 292 -19.01 2.44 -20.51
CA GLN A 292 -19.75 2.40 -19.26
C GLN A 292 -20.14 0.98 -18.91
N VAL A 293 -19.98 0.61 -17.65
CA VAL A 293 -20.46 -0.64 -17.08
C VAL A 293 -21.57 -0.32 -16.08
N SER A 294 -22.65 -1.11 -16.11
CA SER A 294 -23.73 -1.05 -15.14
C SER A 294 -23.94 -2.43 -14.52
N PRO A 295 -24.00 -2.56 -13.17
CA PRO A 295 -23.92 -1.47 -12.18
C PRO A 295 -22.57 -0.75 -12.10
N SER A 296 -22.57 0.47 -11.56
CA SER A 296 -21.39 1.35 -11.59
C SER A 296 -20.25 0.95 -10.67
N ASN A 297 -20.52 0.08 -9.70
CA ASN A 297 -19.54 -0.51 -8.79
C ASN A 297 -19.09 -1.92 -9.21
N ALA A 298 -19.37 -2.33 -10.46
CA ALA A 298 -18.77 -3.54 -11.01
C ALA A 298 -17.25 -3.39 -11.15
N PHE A 299 -16.54 -4.52 -11.17
CA PHE A 299 -15.11 -4.57 -11.46
C PHE A 299 -14.90 -4.78 -12.95
N LEU A 300 -14.01 -3.98 -13.55
CA LEU A 300 -13.57 -4.15 -14.94
C LEU A 300 -12.13 -4.66 -14.92
N PHE A 301 -11.89 -5.83 -15.51
CA PHE A 301 -10.54 -6.32 -15.78
C PHE A 301 -10.32 -6.34 -17.29
N VAL A 302 -9.12 -5.98 -17.71
CA VAL A 302 -8.73 -5.89 -19.12
C VAL A 302 -7.55 -6.81 -19.36
N SER A 303 -7.56 -7.56 -20.45
CA SER A 303 -6.43 -8.40 -20.87
C SER A 303 -6.11 -8.16 -22.35
N PRO A 304 -4.83 -8.23 -22.76
CA PRO A 304 -4.46 -8.21 -24.17
C PRO A 304 -4.95 -9.46 -24.91
N GLY A 305 -5.33 -9.30 -26.17
CA GLY A 305 -5.77 -10.36 -27.08
C GLY A 305 -7.28 -10.37 -27.38
N ASP A 306 -7.66 -11.19 -28.37
CA ASP A 306 -9.05 -11.36 -28.83
C ASP A 306 -9.95 -12.16 -27.87
N THR A 307 -9.35 -12.81 -26.88
CA THR A 307 -10.04 -13.59 -25.86
C THR A 307 -9.54 -13.17 -24.48
N PHE A 308 -10.45 -13.03 -23.52
CA PHE A 308 -10.09 -12.65 -22.16
C PHE A 308 -9.16 -13.70 -21.53
N ASN A 309 -8.09 -13.24 -20.88
CA ASN A 309 -7.10 -14.09 -20.23
C ASN A 309 -6.82 -13.62 -18.81
N ASN A 310 -7.25 -14.41 -17.81
CA ASN A 310 -7.09 -14.08 -16.40
C ASN A 310 -5.62 -13.91 -15.97
N THR A 311 -4.67 -14.58 -16.63
CA THR A 311 -3.24 -14.53 -16.24
C THR A 311 -2.57 -13.22 -16.63
N THR A 312 -3.08 -12.54 -17.65
CA THR A 312 -2.55 -11.25 -18.13
C THR A 312 -3.53 -10.11 -17.89
N ALA A 313 -4.63 -10.36 -17.18
CA ALA A 313 -5.64 -9.36 -16.91
C ALA A 313 -5.18 -8.42 -15.81
N THR A 314 -5.50 -7.14 -15.94
CA THR A 314 -5.20 -6.10 -14.95
C THR A 314 -6.48 -5.32 -14.65
N TRP A 315 -6.60 -4.83 -13.42
CA TRP A 315 -7.78 -4.11 -12.98
C TRP A 315 -7.84 -2.70 -13.57
N SER A 316 -9.00 -2.32 -14.08
CA SER A 316 -9.33 -0.98 -14.51
C SER A 316 -10.41 -0.41 -13.56
N PRO A 317 -10.11 0.62 -12.76
CA PRO A 317 -11.11 1.29 -11.94
C PRO A 317 -12.23 1.87 -12.82
N LEU A 318 -13.45 1.85 -12.29
CA LEU A 318 -14.59 2.58 -12.84
C LEU A 318 -14.82 3.86 -12.03
N SER A 319 -15.34 4.90 -12.69
CA SER A 319 -15.85 6.07 -11.98
C SER A 319 -17.09 5.72 -11.14
N LEU A 320 -17.54 6.64 -10.28
CA LEU A 320 -18.78 6.48 -9.50
C LEU A 320 -20.02 6.19 -10.38
N THR A 321 -20.00 6.61 -11.64
CA THR A 321 -21.08 6.37 -12.63
C THR A 321 -20.82 5.15 -13.52
N GLY A 322 -19.78 4.37 -13.25
CA GLY A 322 -19.44 3.15 -13.99
C GLY A 322 -18.68 3.41 -15.30
N SER A 323 -18.22 4.64 -15.54
CA SER A 323 -17.54 4.99 -16.79
C SER A 323 -16.04 4.68 -16.70
N TYR A 324 -15.45 4.28 -17.82
CA TYR A 324 -14.00 4.17 -17.98
C TYR A 324 -13.55 4.93 -19.24
N SER A 325 -12.32 5.46 -19.21
CA SER A 325 -11.67 6.08 -20.37
C SER A 325 -10.17 6.08 -20.17
N PHE A 326 -9.46 5.25 -20.93
CA PHE A 326 -8.00 5.13 -20.87
C PHE A 326 -7.42 4.93 -22.26
N THR A 327 -6.13 5.19 -22.40
CA THR A 327 -5.41 5.08 -23.66
C THR A 327 -4.29 4.05 -23.53
N LEU A 328 -4.26 3.09 -24.45
CA LEU A 328 -3.25 2.02 -24.49
C LEU A 328 -2.59 1.97 -25.87
N PRO A 329 -1.40 1.37 -25.99
CA PRO A 329 -0.75 1.16 -27.28
C PRO A 329 -1.65 0.40 -28.27
N SER A 330 -1.72 0.89 -29.51
CA SER A 330 -2.52 0.28 -30.59
C SER A 330 -1.83 -0.91 -31.26
N TYR A 331 -0.59 -1.23 -30.88
CA TYR A 331 0.23 -2.21 -31.57
C TYR A 331 0.53 -3.42 -30.69
N ASP A 332 0.93 -4.46 -31.40
CA ASP A 332 1.05 -5.82 -30.91
C ASP A 332 2.39 -6.05 -30.20
N TYR A 333 2.54 -5.45 -29.01
CA TYR A 333 3.71 -5.67 -28.18
C TYR A 333 3.82 -7.14 -27.73
N TYR A 334 2.68 -7.77 -27.42
CA TYR A 334 2.66 -9.14 -26.90
C TYR A 334 3.05 -10.20 -27.94
N ALA A 335 2.96 -9.92 -29.25
CA ALA A 335 3.57 -10.77 -30.27
C ALA A 335 5.10 -10.86 -30.20
N VAL A 336 5.79 -9.83 -29.72
CA VAL A 336 7.25 -9.87 -29.51
C VAL A 336 7.61 -10.82 -28.36
N LEU A 337 6.69 -11.03 -27.41
CA LEU A 337 6.80 -11.98 -26.31
C LEU A 337 6.24 -13.39 -26.65
N GLY A 338 5.85 -13.63 -27.92
CA GLY A 338 5.36 -14.93 -28.38
C GLY A 338 3.88 -15.21 -28.14
N TYR A 339 3.11 -14.21 -27.71
CA TYR A 339 1.64 -14.29 -27.69
C TYR A 339 1.07 -14.04 -29.09
N ALA A 340 -0.18 -14.47 -29.34
CA ALA A 340 -0.79 -14.32 -30.65
C ALA A 340 -0.83 -12.83 -31.08
N PRO A 341 -0.71 -12.55 -32.40
CA PRO A 341 -0.61 -11.19 -32.87
C PRO A 341 -1.97 -10.52 -32.97
N ASN A 342 -2.39 -9.80 -31.93
CA ASN A 342 -3.65 -9.08 -31.92
C ASN A 342 -3.53 -7.79 -31.09
N SER A 343 -3.69 -6.64 -31.75
CA SER A 343 -3.78 -5.30 -31.15
C SER A 343 -5.03 -5.04 -30.31
N ASN A 344 -5.83 -6.08 -30.08
CA ASN A 344 -7.13 -5.95 -29.44
C ASN A 344 -6.99 -6.18 -27.94
N PHE A 345 -7.80 -5.46 -27.17
CA PHE A 345 -7.98 -5.74 -25.76
C PHE A 345 -9.38 -6.28 -25.54
N THR A 346 -9.49 -7.28 -24.69
CA THR A 346 -10.75 -7.80 -24.19
C THR A 346 -10.89 -7.45 -22.72
N ALA A 347 -12.12 -7.37 -22.27
CA ALA A 347 -12.44 -7.07 -20.89
C ALA A 347 -13.50 -8.01 -20.36
N THR A 348 -13.51 -8.17 -19.03
CA THR A 348 -14.60 -8.78 -18.29
C THR A 348 -15.10 -7.78 -17.26
N ALA A 349 -16.41 -7.58 -17.22
CA ALA A 349 -17.10 -6.86 -16.16
C ALA A 349 -17.73 -7.87 -15.20
N MET A 350 -17.52 -7.69 -13.90
CA MET A 350 -17.94 -8.66 -12.87
C MET A 350 -18.52 -7.94 -11.64
N LEU A 351 -19.57 -8.52 -11.08
CA LEU A 351 -20.14 -8.10 -9.80
C LEU A 351 -20.88 -9.30 -9.20
N SER A 352 -20.66 -9.61 -7.92
CA SER A 352 -21.40 -10.66 -7.21
C SER A 352 -22.91 -10.49 -7.37
N GLU A 353 -23.65 -11.59 -7.51
CA GLU A 353 -25.08 -11.64 -7.89
C GLU A 353 -25.42 -11.12 -9.30
N TYR A 354 -24.43 -11.02 -10.19
CA TYR A 354 -24.63 -10.73 -11.60
C TYR A 354 -23.84 -11.72 -12.48
N ASP A 355 -24.35 -11.96 -13.68
CA ASP A 355 -23.63 -12.70 -14.72
C ASP A 355 -22.42 -11.88 -15.21
N PRO A 356 -21.18 -12.41 -15.15
CA PRO A 356 -20.02 -11.71 -15.68
C PRO A 356 -20.14 -11.57 -17.20
N SER A 357 -19.76 -10.40 -17.72
CA SER A 357 -19.84 -10.09 -19.14
C SER A 357 -18.47 -9.86 -19.74
N MET A 358 -18.10 -10.71 -20.70
CA MET A 358 -16.87 -10.57 -21.49
C MET A 358 -17.16 -9.86 -22.82
N PHE A 359 -16.31 -8.90 -23.19
CA PHE A 359 -16.47 -8.12 -24.42
C PHE A 359 -15.13 -7.60 -24.94
N SER A 360 -15.06 -7.28 -26.23
CA SER A 360 -13.92 -6.57 -26.82
C SER A 360 -14.03 -5.07 -26.51
N LEU A 361 -12.92 -4.46 -26.12
CA LEU A 361 -12.89 -3.02 -25.90
C LEU A 361 -13.01 -2.25 -27.21
N SER A 362 -13.76 -1.16 -27.17
CA SER A 362 -13.90 -0.21 -28.28
C SER A 362 -14.18 1.18 -27.70
N SER A 363 -14.35 2.18 -28.56
CA SER A 363 -14.82 3.50 -28.12
C SER A 363 -16.32 3.47 -27.82
N MET A 364 -16.73 3.99 -26.66
CA MET A 364 -18.12 4.06 -26.17
C MET A 364 -18.81 2.68 -26.01
N THR A 365 -18.11 1.65 -25.54
CA THR A 365 -18.76 0.36 -25.23
C THR A 365 -19.63 0.48 -23.98
N THR A 366 -20.90 0.05 -24.05
CA THR A 366 -21.77 -0.05 -22.87
C THR A 366 -22.04 -1.51 -22.53
N THR A 367 -21.76 -1.89 -21.28
CA THR A 367 -21.95 -3.24 -20.77
C THR A 367 -22.91 -3.22 -19.59
N ASN A 368 -24.05 -3.91 -19.71
CA ASN A 368 -25.04 -4.03 -18.64
C ASN A 368 -25.02 -5.47 -18.12
N LEU A 369 -24.53 -5.66 -16.91
CA LEU A 369 -24.56 -6.95 -16.23
C LEU A 369 -26.02 -7.33 -15.93
N GLN A 370 -26.36 -8.60 -16.17
CA GLN A 370 -27.68 -9.13 -15.83
C GLN A 370 -27.62 -9.65 -14.39
N SER A 371 -28.57 -9.26 -13.55
CA SER A 371 -28.64 -9.78 -12.19
C SER A 371 -28.96 -11.28 -12.22
N ASP A 372 -28.13 -12.06 -11.57
CA ASP A 372 -28.30 -13.48 -11.32
C ASP A 372 -27.86 -13.81 -9.88
N PRO A 373 -28.79 -13.81 -8.91
CA PRO A 373 -28.49 -14.17 -7.52
C PRO A 373 -27.92 -15.58 -7.36
N SER A 374 -28.08 -16.48 -8.35
CA SER A 374 -27.51 -17.83 -8.27
C SER A 374 -25.99 -17.86 -8.42
N MET A 375 -25.39 -16.77 -8.92
CA MET A 375 -23.94 -16.58 -8.95
C MET A 375 -23.32 -16.41 -7.55
N GLY A 376 -24.12 -15.96 -6.57
CA GLY A 376 -23.66 -15.69 -5.20
C GLY A 376 -22.53 -14.67 -5.13
N ILE A 377 -21.73 -14.76 -4.06
CA ILE A 377 -20.53 -13.92 -3.90
C ILE A 377 -19.34 -14.57 -4.59
N TYR A 378 -18.84 -13.94 -5.67
CA TYR A 378 -17.63 -14.35 -6.39
C TYR A 378 -16.66 -13.18 -6.66
N THR A 379 -17.06 -11.97 -6.29
CA THR A 379 -16.25 -10.74 -6.30
C THR A 379 -16.34 -10.07 -4.92
N PRO A 380 -15.39 -9.19 -4.58
CA PRO A 380 -15.59 -8.22 -3.50
C PRO A 380 -16.87 -7.40 -3.67
N LEU A 381 -17.34 -6.78 -2.59
CA LEU A 381 -18.52 -5.92 -2.54
C LEU A 381 -18.13 -4.49 -2.18
N TYR A 382 -18.00 -3.62 -3.19
CA TYR A 382 -17.54 -2.25 -3.02
C TYR A 382 -18.68 -1.25 -3.22
N ALA A 383 -18.76 -0.25 -2.36
CA ALA A 383 -19.58 0.94 -2.56
C ALA A 383 -18.81 2.16 -2.05
N PHE A 384 -18.62 3.15 -2.93
CA PHE A 384 -17.94 4.42 -2.63
C PHE A 384 -18.89 5.56 -2.29
N ASP A 385 -20.19 5.31 -2.38
CA ASP A 385 -21.26 6.19 -1.94
C ASP A 385 -22.56 5.40 -1.71
N ASN A 386 -23.60 6.08 -1.22
CA ASN A 386 -24.91 5.47 -1.00
C ASN A 386 -25.59 4.97 -2.28
N SER A 387 -25.27 5.53 -3.45
CA SER A 387 -25.93 5.17 -4.71
C SER A 387 -25.52 3.76 -5.16
N GLN A 388 -24.25 3.43 -4.96
CA GLN A 388 -23.67 2.13 -5.32
C GLN A 388 -24.14 0.98 -4.42
N LEU A 389 -24.58 1.26 -3.18
CA LEU A 389 -25.13 0.23 -2.27
C LEU A 389 -26.29 -0.55 -2.88
N SER A 390 -27.14 0.13 -3.65
CA SER A 390 -28.32 -0.49 -4.27
C SER A 390 -28.02 -1.65 -5.21
N SER A 391 -26.76 -1.79 -5.64
CA SER A 391 -26.30 -2.82 -6.56
C SER A 391 -25.68 -4.03 -5.86
N ILE A 392 -25.42 -3.95 -4.55
CA ILE A 392 -24.79 -5.02 -3.75
C ILE A 392 -25.56 -5.35 -2.47
N ALA A 393 -26.70 -4.70 -2.25
CA ALA A 393 -27.50 -4.84 -1.05
C ALA A 393 -29.00 -4.81 -1.35
N VAL A 394 -29.77 -5.49 -0.51
CA VAL A 394 -31.24 -5.45 -0.54
C VAL A 394 -31.72 -4.27 0.29
N HIS A 395 -32.59 -3.43 -0.27
CA HIS A 395 -33.17 -2.30 0.44
C HIS A 395 -34.49 -2.68 1.13
N TYR A 396 -34.61 -2.44 2.45
CA TYR A 396 -35.81 -2.70 3.24
C TYR A 396 -36.07 -1.60 4.27
N ARG A 397 -37.25 -0.96 4.19
CA ARG A 397 -37.74 0.08 5.14
C ARG A 397 -36.73 1.17 5.52
N ASP A 398 -35.88 1.62 4.59
CA ASP A 398 -34.85 2.68 4.77
C ASP A 398 -33.47 2.19 5.22
N ALA A 399 -33.22 0.87 5.19
CA ALA A 399 -31.91 0.30 5.42
C ALA A 399 -31.48 -0.60 4.26
N TYR A 400 -30.17 -0.70 4.06
CA TYR A 400 -29.53 -1.63 3.13
C TYR A 400 -29.01 -2.84 3.89
N PHE A 401 -29.28 -4.03 3.36
CA PHE A 401 -28.84 -5.29 3.93
C PHE A 401 -27.88 -5.96 2.93
N LEU A 402 -26.62 -6.06 3.31
CA LEU A 402 -25.68 -6.97 2.68
C LEU A 402 -25.93 -8.35 3.33
N GLU A 403 -26.81 -9.11 2.68
CA GLU A 403 -27.22 -10.47 3.05
C GLU A 403 -27.24 -11.27 1.76
N ASN A 404 -26.33 -12.24 1.58
CA ASN A 404 -26.26 -13.02 0.34
C ASN A 404 -26.55 -14.50 0.57
N SER A 405 -27.29 -15.08 -0.38
CA SER A 405 -27.84 -16.44 -0.34
C SER A 405 -26.86 -17.57 -0.68
N GLY A 406 -25.59 -17.27 -0.96
CA GLY A 406 -24.55 -18.29 -1.15
C GLY A 406 -23.15 -17.73 -1.39
N SER A 407 -22.13 -18.52 -1.07
CA SER A 407 -20.74 -18.23 -1.42
C SER A 407 -20.36 -19.03 -2.66
N ALA A 408 -19.84 -18.35 -3.68
CA ALA A 408 -19.02 -18.97 -4.70
C ALA A 408 -17.54 -18.79 -4.31
N GLN A 409 -16.65 -19.50 -4.99
CA GLN A 409 -15.23 -19.23 -4.85
C GLN A 409 -14.94 -17.83 -5.41
N ILE A 410 -14.27 -16.97 -4.63
CA ILE A 410 -13.84 -15.66 -5.10
C ILE A 410 -12.97 -15.84 -6.35
N ASN A 411 -13.25 -15.05 -7.39
CA ASN A 411 -12.49 -15.10 -8.63
C ASN A 411 -11.00 -14.83 -8.34
N PRO A 412 -10.06 -15.66 -8.84
CA PRO A 412 -8.63 -15.51 -8.57
C PRO A 412 -8.03 -14.14 -8.95
N LEU A 413 -8.70 -13.37 -9.82
CA LEU A 413 -8.32 -11.99 -10.15
C LEU A 413 -8.31 -11.05 -8.93
N PHE A 414 -9.05 -11.37 -7.88
CA PHE A 414 -9.08 -10.59 -6.63
C PHE A 414 -8.05 -11.07 -5.60
N GLY A 415 -7.32 -12.15 -5.89
CA GLY A 415 -6.24 -12.68 -5.06
C GLY A 415 -4.86 -12.13 -5.39
N GLU A 416 -4.80 -10.88 -5.85
CA GLU A 416 -3.56 -10.22 -6.24
C GLU A 416 -2.79 -9.71 -5.01
N LEU A 417 -1.51 -10.09 -4.96
CA LEU A 417 -0.54 -9.63 -3.98
C LEU A 417 0.55 -8.83 -4.70
N ASN A 418 1.03 -7.74 -4.11
CA ASN A 418 2.29 -7.16 -4.57
C ASN A 418 3.50 -7.99 -4.09
N ASP A 419 4.70 -7.58 -4.50
CA ASP A 419 5.97 -8.22 -4.15
C ASP A 419 6.26 -8.25 -2.64
N TYR A 420 5.68 -7.34 -1.85
CA TYR A 420 5.70 -7.35 -0.38
C TYR A 420 4.48 -8.03 0.25
N ALA A 421 3.72 -8.80 -0.53
CA ALA A 421 2.53 -9.53 -0.09
C ALA A 421 1.38 -8.65 0.46
N PHE A 422 1.32 -7.37 0.07
CA PHE A 422 0.15 -6.53 0.29
C PHE A 422 -1.00 -6.98 -0.63
N PRO A 423 -2.20 -7.25 -0.10
CA PRO A 423 -3.35 -7.61 -0.91
C PRO A 423 -3.93 -6.40 -1.62
N SER A 424 -4.18 -6.53 -2.91
CA SER A 424 -4.71 -5.45 -3.76
C SER A 424 -6.18 -5.13 -3.50
N PHE A 425 -6.94 -6.09 -2.93
CA PHE A 425 -8.37 -5.99 -2.69
C PHE A 425 -8.73 -6.47 -1.28
N VAL A 426 -9.70 -5.77 -0.66
CA VAL A 426 -10.46 -6.24 0.51
C VAL A 426 -11.79 -6.87 0.06
N GLY A 427 -12.50 -7.56 0.95
CA GLY A 427 -13.71 -8.32 0.62
C GLY A 427 -14.95 -7.43 0.57
N ILE A 428 -15.14 -6.60 1.59
CA ILE A 428 -16.19 -5.58 1.62
C ILE A 428 -15.53 -4.22 1.84
N LEU A 429 -15.86 -3.24 1.00
CA LEU A 429 -15.45 -1.85 1.18
C LEU A 429 -16.69 -0.96 1.11
N LEU A 430 -17.06 -0.37 2.25
CA LEU A 430 -18.05 0.69 2.33
C LEU A 430 -17.32 2.00 2.60
N ALA A 431 -17.21 2.86 1.58
CA ALA A 431 -16.56 4.16 1.65
C ALA A 431 -17.59 5.28 1.46
N ASN A 432 -17.54 6.34 2.29
CA ASN A 432 -18.44 7.50 2.22
C ASN A 432 -19.94 7.15 2.26
N VAL A 433 -20.30 6.11 3.01
CA VAL A 433 -21.69 5.67 3.20
C VAL A 433 -22.23 6.22 4.50
N ASN A 434 -23.41 6.84 4.47
CA ASN A 434 -24.03 7.44 5.67
C ASN A 434 -25.51 7.09 5.86
N VAL A 435 -26.01 6.11 5.12
CA VAL A 435 -27.33 5.52 5.31
C VAL A 435 -27.22 4.27 6.20
N PRO A 436 -28.32 3.83 6.85
CA PRO A 436 -28.31 2.58 7.62
C PRO A 436 -27.93 1.39 6.74
N VAL A 437 -26.84 0.71 7.09
CA VAL A 437 -26.38 -0.52 6.41
C VAL A 437 -26.19 -1.63 7.42
N PHE A 438 -26.65 -2.84 7.09
CA PHE A 438 -26.44 -4.05 7.87
C PHE A 438 -25.60 -5.03 7.05
N VAL A 439 -24.40 -5.34 7.52
CA VAL A 439 -23.54 -6.42 7.03
C VAL A 439 -23.77 -7.62 7.94
N TYR A 440 -24.65 -8.53 7.50
CA TYR A 440 -25.23 -9.54 8.37
C TYR A 440 -25.05 -10.95 7.81
N ASN A 441 -24.49 -11.86 8.64
CA ASN A 441 -24.26 -13.26 8.29
C ASN A 441 -23.61 -13.46 6.90
N MET A 442 -22.63 -12.63 6.56
CA MET A 442 -21.92 -12.74 5.30
C MET A 442 -21.18 -14.07 5.22
N PRO A 443 -21.21 -14.76 4.06
CA PRO A 443 -20.35 -15.91 3.88
C PRO A 443 -18.88 -15.48 3.89
N GLN A 444 -18.01 -16.42 4.24
CA GLN A 444 -16.57 -16.27 4.13
C GLN A 444 -16.17 -16.05 2.67
N MET A 445 -15.34 -15.03 2.42
CA MET A 445 -14.83 -14.64 1.10
C MET A 445 -13.43 -15.23 0.92
N ASN A 446 -13.38 -16.55 0.71
CA ASN A 446 -12.12 -17.28 0.62
C ASN A 446 -11.44 -17.05 -0.73
N ILE A 447 -10.15 -16.68 -0.69
CA ILE A 447 -9.26 -16.62 -1.84
C ILE A 447 -8.29 -17.80 -1.81
N GLN A 448 -8.07 -18.39 -2.98
CA GLN A 448 -6.97 -19.30 -3.23
C GLN A 448 -5.93 -18.60 -4.11
N TYR A 449 -4.70 -18.48 -3.61
CA TYR A 449 -3.62 -17.87 -4.38
C TYR A 449 -3.13 -18.83 -5.46
N THR A 450 -3.13 -18.36 -6.71
CA THR A 450 -2.72 -19.14 -7.88
C THR A 450 -1.72 -18.36 -8.72
N GLY A 451 -1.07 -19.02 -9.68
CA GLY A 451 -0.13 -18.36 -10.59
C GLY A 451 1.02 -17.66 -9.85
N PHE A 452 1.31 -16.42 -10.21
CA PHE A 452 2.37 -15.62 -9.58
C PHE A 452 2.14 -15.41 -8.07
N ASN A 453 0.88 -15.21 -7.64
CA ASN A 453 0.57 -15.02 -6.22
C ASN A 453 0.89 -16.27 -5.38
N SER A 454 0.82 -17.48 -5.96
CA SER A 454 1.26 -18.70 -5.26
C SER A 454 2.78 -18.79 -5.09
N ILE A 455 3.54 -18.12 -5.95
CA ILE A 455 5.00 -18.00 -5.83
C ILE A 455 5.33 -17.03 -4.69
N ILE A 456 4.63 -15.90 -4.60
CA ILE A 456 4.78 -14.93 -3.50
C ILE A 456 4.48 -15.60 -2.16
N THR A 457 3.33 -16.28 -2.03
CA THR A 457 3.00 -16.95 -0.76
C THR A 457 4.01 -18.03 -0.41
N SER A 458 4.47 -18.83 -1.38
CA SER A 458 5.52 -19.81 -1.13
C SER A 458 6.87 -19.18 -0.75
N PHE A 459 7.22 -18.02 -1.32
CA PHE A 459 8.47 -17.32 -1.03
C PHE A 459 8.51 -16.81 0.41
N TYR A 460 7.41 -16.22 0.89
CA TYR A 460 7.28 -15.73 2.26
C TYR A 460 6.89 -16.81 3.27
N GLY A 461 6.55 -18.03 2.83
CA GLY A 461 6.06 -19.10 3.70
C GLY A 461 4.64 -18.85 4.23
N LEU A 462 3.83 -18.11 3.47
CA LEU A 462 2.45 -17.77 3.78
C LEU A 462 1.49 -18.91 3.38
N PRO A 463 0.32 -19.03 4.03
CA PRO A 463 -0.71 -19.98 3.60
C PRO A 463 -1.14 -19.77 2.14
N SER A 464 -1.53 -20.86 1.44
CA SER A 464 -1.96 -20.79 0.04
C SER A 464 -3.36 -20.19 -0.16
N SER A 465 -4.05 -19.86 0.92
CA SER A 465 -5.39 -19.28 0.91
C SER A 465 -5.54 -18.25 2.02
N ASN A 466 -6.46 -17.31 1.84
CA ASN A 466 -6.79 -16.30 2.83
C ASN A 466 -8.29 -15.99 2.81
N GLU A 467 -8.78 -15.32 3.85
CA GLU A 467 -10.11 -14.74 3.90
C GLU A 467 -10.01 -13.23 3.71
N MET A 468 -10.90 -12.66 2.89
CA MET A 468 -10.90 -11.22 2.66
C MET A 468 -11.61 -10.46 3.80
N GLY A 469 -10.98 -9.38 4.28
CA GLY A 469 -11.52 -8.55 5.36
C GLY A 469 -12.63 -7.58 4.94
N ILE A 470 -13.17 -6.88 5.94
CA ILE A 470 -14.18 -5.82 5.81
C ILE A 470 -13.54 -4.48 6.16
N VAL A 471 -13.76 -3.47 5.32
CA VAL A 471 -13.34 -2.09 5.55
C VAL A 471 -14.55 -1.17 5.51
N ILE A 472 -14.72 -0.40 6.58
CA ILE A 472 -15.67 0.71 6.68
C ILE A 472 -14.85 1.99 6.74
N TYR A 473 -14.89 2.81 5.68
CA TYR A 473 -14.04 3.97 5.49
C TYR A 473 -14.88 5.25 5.38
N ASP A 474 -14.58 6.27 6.20
CA ASP A 474 -15.28 7.56 6.20
C ASP A 474 -16.82 7.41 6.15
N SER A 475 -17.34 6.45 6.92
CA SER A 475 -18.73 6.01 6.83
C SER A 475 -19.40 6.02 8.21
N SER A 476 -20.73 5.96 8.21
CA SER A 476 -21.52 5.96 9.43
C SER A 476 -22.80 5.16 9.31
N ASN A 477 -23.40 4.81 10.46
CA ASN A 477 -24.65 4.04 10.56
C ASN A 477 -24.55 2.63 9.96
N VAL A 478 -23.38 2.00 10.09
CA VAL A 478 -23.16 0.62 9.65
C VAL A 478 -23.25 -0.34 10.84
N ALA A 479 -23.95 -1.45 10.68
CA ALA A 479 -23.96 -2.55 11.63
C ALA A 479 -23.29 -3.78 10.99
N VAL A 480 -22.22 -4.29 11.59
CA VAL A 480 -21.57 -5.55 11.23
C VAL A 480 -21.96 -6.58 12.29
N GLU A 481 -22.88 -7.49 11.95
CA GLU A 481 -23.48 -8.41 12.92
C GLU A 481 -23.48 -9.88 12.48
N GLY A 482 -23.13 -10.79 13.40
CA GLY A 482 -23.29 -12.23 13.18
C GLY A 482 -22.31 -12.87 12.18
N ASN A 483 -21.25 -12.18 11.79
CA ASN A 483 -20.29 -12.68 10.80
C ASN A 483 -19.22 -13.58 11.45
N VAL A 484 -18.65 -14.49 10.65
CA VAL A 484 -17.41 -15.19 10.99
C VAL A 484 -16.27 -14.57 10.19
N LEU A 485 -15.35 -13.91 10.88
CA LEU A 485 -14.24 -13.16 10.28
C LEU A 485 -12.93 -13.85 10.61
N SER A 486 -12.09 -14.04 9.60
CA SER A 486 -10.76 -14.64 9.71
C SER A 486 -9.89 -14.00 8.63
N GLY A 487 -8.63 -14.41 8.59
CA GLY A 487 -7.65 -13.94 7.61
C GLY A 487 -6.31 -13.67 8.29
N TRP A 488 -5.28 -13.59 7.45
CA TRP A 488 -3.91 -13.27 7.83
C TRP A 488 -3.36 -12.15 6.95
N PHE A 489 -2.40 -11.40 7.48
CA PHE A 489 -1.58 -10.42 6.80
C PHE A 489 -0.11 -10.85 6.90
N SER A 490 0.68 -10.59 5.85
CA SER A 490 2.10 -10.94 5.88
C SER A 490 2.85 -10.08 6.91
N SER A 491 3.88 -10.63 7.55
CA SER A 491 4.71 -9.88 8.50
C SER A 491 5.45 -8.69 7.87
N THR A 492 5.53 -8.61 6.54
CA THR A 492 5.96 -7.43 5.79
C THR A 492 5.04 -6.22 6.00
N LEU A 493 3.76 -6.44 6.35
CA LEU A 493 2.78 -5.39 6.69
C LEU A 493 2.87 -4.98 8.18
N THR A 494 3.96 -5.35 8.86
CA THR A 494 4.25 -4.83 10.20
C THR A 494 4.29 -3.30 10.17
N GLU A 495 3.69 -2.69 11.20
CA GLU A 495 3.48 -1.25 11.39
C GLU A 495 2.37 -0.62 10.54
N PHE A 496 1.79 -1.36 9.59
CA PHE A 496 0.61 -0.91 8.86
C PHE A 496 -0.70 -1.21 9.62
N PRO A 497 -1.74 -0.38 9.47
CA PRO A 497 -3.01 -0.54 10.18
C PRO A 497 -3.93 -1.53 9.47
N VAL A 498 -3.55 -2.79 9.51
CA VAL A 498 -4.30 -3.91 8.92
C VAL A 498 -5.19 -4.62 9.95
N ALA A 499 -6.36 -5.08 9.53
CA ALA A 499 -7.24 -5.95 10.31
C ALA A 499 -8.30 -6.62 9.43
N ASN A 500 -8.82 -7.77 9.89
CA ASN A 500 -9.95 -8.46 9.23
C ASN A 500 -11.26 -7.65 9.27
N LEU A 501 -11.41 -6.76 10.25
CA LEU A 501 -12.39 -5.67 10.25
C LEU A 501 -11.70 -4.34 10.57
N LEU A 502 -11.66 -3.44 9.60
CA LEU A 502 -11.06 -2.12 9.73
C LEU A 502 -12.14 -1.03 9.70
N LEU A 503 -12.25 -0.26 10.78
CA LEU A 503 -13.04 0.96 10.82
C LEU A 503 -12.09 2.14 10.70
N TRP A 504 -12.22 2.94 9.64
CA TRP A 504 -11.35 4.07 9.35
C TRP A 504 -12.14 5.35 9.24
N ASN A 505 -11.85 6.35 10.07
CA ASN A 505 -12.55 7.63 10.12
C ASN A 505 -14.09 7.45 10.14
N SER A 506 -14.55 6.39 10.80
CA SER A 506 -15.95 5.96 10.77
C SER A 506 -16.58 6.08 12.15
N ASN A 507 -17.84 6.48 12.16
CA ASN A 507 -18.59 6.76 13.38
C ASN A 507 -19.96 6.09 13.42
N ASN A 508 -20.53 5.91 14.61
CA ASN A 508 -21.82 5.25 14.79
C ASN A 508 -21.88 3.86 14.14
N VAL A 509 -20.75 3.13 14.12
CA VAL A 509 -20.68 1.76 13.63
C VAL A 509 -20.96 0.80 14.79
N VAL A 510 -21.83 -0.19 14.58
CA VAL A 510 -22.13 -1.25 15.55
C VAL A 510 -21.50 -2.55 15.07
N VAL A 511 -20.53 -3.08 15.81
CA VAL A 511 -19.91 -4.38 15.56
C VAL A 511 -20.37 -5.33 16.65
N SER A 512 -21.23 -6.30 16.31
CA SER A 512 -21.81 -7.16 17.33
C SER A 512 -22.00 -8.62 16.97
N LYS A 513 -21.88 -9.50 17.97
CA LYS A 513 -22.14 -10.94 17.82
C LYS A 513 -21.34 -11.61 16.70
N ASN A 514 -20.21 -11.04 16.30
CA ASN A 514 -19.31 -11.64 15.33
C ASN A 514 -18.37 -12.63 16.03
N MET A 515 -17.89 -13.62 15.27
CA MET A 515 -16.83 -14.53 15.67
C MET A 515 -15.57 -14.22 14.87
N PHE A 516 -14.52 -13.78 15.52
CA PHE A 516 -13.21 -13.52 14.94
C PHE A 516 -12.28 -14.71 15.19
N ILE A 517 -11.89 -15.41 14.14
CA ILE A 517 -10.84 -16.43 14.15
C ILE A 517 -9.52 -15.70 13.88
N THR A 518 -8.83 -15.36 14.96
CA THR A 518 -7.67 -14.47 14.94
C THR A 518 -6.43 -15.26 14.52
N MET A 519 -5.96 -15.04 13.29
CA MET A 519 -4.63 -15.50 12.86
C MET A 519 -3.56 -14.44 13.16
N ASP A 520 -3.92 -13.17 13.01
CA ASP A 520 -3.07 -12.03 13.34
C ASP A 520 -3.88 -10.83 13.86
N SER A 521 -4.38 -9.91 13.04
CA SER A 521 -5.11 -8.69 13.44
C SER A 521 -6.60 -8.83 13.12
N SER A 522 -7.42 -9.00 14.17
CA SER A 522 -8.85 -9.25 14.02
C SER A 522 -9.65 -7.98 13.74
N MET A 523 -9.52 -6.96 14.57
CA MET A 523 -10.29 -5.73 14.43
C MET A 523 -9.42 -4.51 14.75
N LEU A 524 -9.52 -3.46 13.93
CA LEU A 524 -8.88 -2.17 14.16
C LEU A 524 -9.89 -1.04 14.00
N ILE A 525 -9.90 -0.12 14.95
CA ILE A 525 -10.67 1.13 14.90
C ILE A 525 -9.69 2.29 14.85
N TYR A 526 -9.75 3.08 13.80
CA TYR A 526 -9.00 4.32 13.66
C TYR A 526 -9.95 5.49 13.42
N ASN A 527 -9.77 6.56 14.20
CA ASN A 527 -10.30 7.89 13.93
C ASN A 527 -9.20 8.91 14.24
N THR A 528 -9.26 10.10 13.65
CA THR A 528 -8.32 11.14 14.09
C THR A 528 -8.55 11.43 15.58
N HIS A 529 -7.50 11.78 16.33
CA HIS A 529 -7.60 11.99 17.79
C HIS A 529 -8.59 13.08 18.23
N ARG A 530 -9.14 13.85 17.29
CA ARG A 530 -10.14 14.90 17.54
C ARG A 530 -11.57 14.45 17.25
N GLU A 531 -11.72 13.33 16.55
CA GLU A 531 -13.02 12.78 16.18
C GLU A 531 -13.50 11.79 17.23
N MET A 532 -14.79 11.87 17.54
CA MET A 532 -15.48 10.91 18.40
C MET A 532 -16.06 9.83 17.50
N GLY A 533 -15.65 8.58 17.74
CA GLY A 533 -16.13 7.44 16.97
C GLY A 533 -17.57 7.09 17.30
N HIS A 534 -17.98 7.13 18.56
CA HIS A 534 -19.30 6.63 18.99
C HIS A 534 -19.60 5.20 18.47
N ASN A 535 -18.56 4.42 18.18
CA ASN A 535 -18.72 3.06 17.69
C ASN A 535 -19.04 2.14 18.87
N ILE A 536 -19.83 1.09 18.62
CA ILE A 536 -20.23 0.12 19.63
C ILE A 536 -19.67 -1.24 19.23
N VAL A 537 -18.82 -1.83 20.07
CA VAL A 537 -18.29 -3.19 19.91
C VAL A 537 -18.82 -4.06 21.04
N TYR A 538 -19.78 -4.94 20.77
CA TYR A 538 -20.38 -5.75 21.83
C TYR A 538 -20.77 -7.18 21.45
N GLY A 539 -20.64 -8.11 22.39
CA GLY A 539 -21.09 -9.49 22.19
C GLY A 539 -20.25 -10.29 21.19
N ASN A 540 -19.08 -9.81 20.77
CA ASN A 540 -18.21 -10.51 19.83
C ASN A 540 -17.33 -11.54 20.54
N PHE A 541 -16.88 -12.56 19.81
CA PHE A 541 -15.94 -13.58 20.28
C PHE A 541 -14.65 -13.50 19.47
N PHE A 542 -13.53 -13.22 20.11
CA PHE A 542 -12.20 -13.24 19.52
C PHE A 542 -11.50 -14.52 19.95
N LEU A 543 -11.24 -15.43 19.02
CA LEU A 543 -10.67 -16.74 19.28
C LEU A 543 -9.33 -16.87 18.56
N GLN A 544 -8.30 -17.33 19.23
CA GLN A 544 -7.04 -17.68 18.60
C GLN A 544 -7.28 -18.80 17.58
N SER A 545 -6.85 -18.62 16.33
CA SER A 545 -6.91 -19.70 15.35
C SER A 545 -6.08 -20.89 15.82
N SER A 546 -6.69 -22.08 15.80
CA SER A 546 -5.99 -23.34 16.10
C SER A 546 -4.97 -23.74 15.03
N GLU A 547 -5.01 -23.07 13.87
CA GLU A 547 -4.03 -23.28 12.82
C GLU A 547 -2.67 -22.69 13.20
N LEU A 548 -2.63 -21.67 14.06
CA LEU A 548 -1.37 -21.07 14.49
C LEU A 548 -0.54 -22.01 15.35
N ASN A 549 0.74 -22.08 15.03
CA ASN A 549 1.76 -22.79 15.77
C ASN A 549 3.10 -22.07 15.58
N SER A 550 4.12 -22.50 16.32
CA SER A 550 5.44 -21.86 16.28
C SER A 550 6.12 -21.85 14.91
N THR A 551 5.65 -22.67 13.95
CA THR A 551 6.26 -22.79 12.62
C THR A 551 5.57 -21.95 11.54
N ASN A 552 4.27 -21.68 11.65
CA ASN A 552 3.53 -20.87 10.67
C ASN A 552 3.18 -19.47 11.16
N TYR A 553 3.50 -19.14 12.41
CA TYR A 553 3.16 -17.85 12.98
C TYR A 553 4.06 -16.71 12.48
N ALA A 554 5.38 -16.92 12.41
CA ALA A 554 6.33 -15.85 12.07
C ALA A 554 6.09 -15.17 10.70
N PRO A 555 5.68 -15.88 9.63
CA PRO A 555 5.36 -15.27 8.34
C PRO A 555 4.15 -14.33 8.34
N ILE A 556 3.22 -14.49 9.29
CA ILE A 556 1.94 -13.74 9.35
C ILE A 556 1.79 -12.90 10.61
N ALA A 557 2.87 -12.77 11.38
CA ALA A 557 2.91 -12.04 12.63
C ALA A 557 3.06 -10.53 12.35
N VAL A 558 1.96 -9.79 12.17
CA VAL A 558 2.01 -8.33 12.12
C VAL A 558 2.00 -7.71 13.52
N THR A 559 2.75 -6.63 13.72
CA THR A 559 2.57 -5.73 14.86
C THR A 559 2.08 -4.39 14.36
N THR A 560 0.91 -3.96 14.81
CA THR A 560 0.33 -2.65 14.44
C THR A 560 0.71 -1.56 15.43
N THR A 561 1.76 -1.79 16.24
CA THR A 561 2.08 -0.99 17.43
C THR A 561 3.42 -0.25 17.35
N LEU A 562 3.93 0.03 16.14
CA LEU A 562 5.20 0.77 15.92
C LEU A 562 6.35 0.21 16.78
N GLY A 563 6.48 -1.12 16.79
CA GLY A 563 7.51 -1.84 17.56
C GLY A 563 7.36 -1.81 19.09
N THR A 564 6.30 -1.20 19.65
CA THR A 564 6.12 -1.15 21.12
C THR A 564 5.70 -2.49 21.72
N LEU A 565 5.05 -3.36 20.94
CA LEU A 565 4.75 -4.73 21.30
C LEU A 565 5.33 -5.71 20.27
N ALA A 566 5.69 -6.89 20.78
CA ALA A 566 6.04 -8.03 19.94
C ALA A 566 4.85 -8.39 19.04
N ALA A 567 5.14 -8.77 17.79
CA ALA A 567 4.13 -9.25 16.87
C ALA A 567 3.44 -10.48 17.47
N ALA A 568 2.15 -10.35 17.76
CA ALA A 568 1.29 -11.39 18.31
C ALA A 568 -0.15 -11.23 17.78
N PRO A 569 -0.93 -12.32 17.67
CA PRO A 569 -2.31 -12.24 17.26
C PRO A 569 -3.09 -11.33 18.22
N THR A 570 -3.74 -10.32 17.66
CA THR A 570 -4.43 -9.23 18.34
C THR A 570 -5.92 -9.26 18.06
N GLY A 571 -6.72 -9.29 19.13
CA GLY A 571 -8.18 -9.25 19.04
C GLY A 571 -8.69 -7.88 18.56
N LEU A 572 -8.33 -6.81 19.27
CA LEU A 572 -8.84 -5.46 19.00
C LEU A 572 -7.75 -4.39 19.17
N THR A 573 -7.56 -3.52 18.18
CA THR A 573 -6.71 -2.33 18.29
C THR A 573 -7.55 -1.06 18.12
N VAL A 574 -7.38 -0.07 19.01
CA VAL A 574 -8.18 1.15 19.04
C VAL A 574 -7.29 2.39 19.04
N TYR A 575 -7.34 3.14 17.95
CA TYR A 575 -6.74 4.45 17.73
C TYR A 575 -7.85 5.49 17.53
N SER A 576 -8.77 5.60 18.49
CA SER A 576 -10.01 6.36 18.34
C SER A 576 -10.54 6.81 19.71
N ASN A 577 -11.42 7.81 19.75
CA ASN A 577 -12.07 8.27 20.98
C ASN A 577 -13.56 7.90 21.03
N ASP A 578 -14.10 7.87 22.25
CA ASP A 578 -15.51 7.76 22.60
C ASP A 578 -16.22 6.54 21.98
N ASN A 579 -15.53 5.40 21.96
CA ASN A 579 -16.10 4.12 21.54
C ASN A 579 -16.62 3.34 22.76
N TYR A 580 -17.66 2.54 22.58
CA TYR A 580 -18.25 1.68 23.61
C TYR A 580 -17.91 0.22 23.34
N ILE A 581 -17.04 -0.37 24.15
CA ILE A 581 -16.50 -1.71 23.94
C ILE A 581 -16.85 -2.57 25.16
N PHE A 582 -17.89 -3.40 25.09
CA PHE A 582 -18.37 -4.15 26.26
C PHE A 582 -19.00 -5.50 25.90
N GLY A 583 -19.00 -6.45 26.82
CA GLY A 583 -19.66 -7.75 26.61
C GLY A 583 -19.04 -8.64 25.52
N ASN A 584 -17.79 -8.39 25.12
CA ASN A 584 -17.04 -9.24 24.19
C ASN A 584 -16.24 -10.31 24.96
N ALA A 585 -15.89 -11.41 24.30
CA ALA A 585 -15.05 -12.47 24.84
C ALA A 585 -13.74 -12.57 24.05
N PHE A 586 -12.60 -12.54 24.74
CA PHE A 586 -11.27 -12.61 24.15
C PHE A 586 -10.50 -13.84 24.63
N ALA A 587 -10.20 -14.74 23.69
CA ALA A 587 -9.38 -15.93 23.86
C ALA A 587 -8.25 -15.93 22.81
N VAL A 588 -7.49 -14.83 22.79
CA VAL A 588 -6.38 -14.54 21.86
C VAL A 588 -5.14 -14.12 22.66
N TYR A 589 -3.97 -14.06 22.02
CA TYR A 589 -2.72 -13.72 22.71
C TYR A 589 -2.68 -12.25 23.18
N LEU A 590 -2.80 -11.30 22.25
CA LEU A 590 -3.02 -9.87 22.58
C LEU A 590 -4.51 -9.61 22.50
N THR A 591 -5.13 -9.24 23.61
CA THR A 591 -6.60 -9.19 23.67
C THR A 591 -7.13 -7.91 23.07
N ALA A 592 -6.78 -6.77 23.66
CA ALA A 592 -7.09 -5.45 23.16
C ALA A 592 -5.91 -4.49 23.38
N ILE A 593 -5.77 -3.49 22.51
CA ILE A 593 -4.68 -2.50 22.51
C ILE A 593 -5.27 -1.10 22.25
N SER A 594 -4.87 -0.09 23.03
CA SER A 594 -5.20 1.32 22.78
C SER A 594 -3.94 2.19 22.92
N PRO A 595 -3.14 2.34 21.85
CA PRO A 595 -1.82 2.96 21.95
C PRO A 595 -1.85 4.45 22.29
N GLY A 596 -0.82 4.93 22.99
CA GLY A 596 -0.70 6.33 23.41
C GLY A 596 -0.16 7.27 22.33
N TYR A 597 -0.41 6.98 21.06
CA TYR A 597 0.08 7.78 19.94
C TYR A 597 -0.86 7.68 18.74
N SER A 598 -0.75 8.64 17.83
CA SER A 598 -1.43 8.63 16.53
C SER A 598 -0.59 7.88 15.51
N ILE A 599 -1.13 6.82 14.91
CA ILE A 599 -0.45 6.09 13.82
C ILE A 599 -0.01 7.01 12.67
N TYR A 600 -0.80 8.03 12.35
CA TYR A 600 -0.48 9.01 11.29
C TYR A 600 0.65 10.00 11.58
N SER A 601 0.88 10.36 12.85
CA SER A 601 1.79 11.47 13.18
C SER A 601 2.94 11.02 14.05
N GLY A 602 2.89 9.80 14.60
CA GLY A 602 3.78 9.32 15.65
C GLY A 602 3.70 10.12 16.96
N LEU A 603 2.91 11.20 17.01
CA LEU A 603 2.79 12.06 18.18
C LEU A 603 2.01 11.35 19.28
N THR A 604 2.39 11.63 20.53
CA THR A 604 1.67 11.16 21.70
C THR A 604 0.23 11.67 21.69
N VAL A 605 -0.71 10.75 21.90
CA VAL A 605 -2.15 11.00 21.94
C VAL A 605 -2.74 10.21 23.11
N HIS A 606 -3.78 10.76 23.72
CA HIS A 606 -4.60 10.06 24.70
C HIS A 606 -5.96 9.79 24.08
N TYR A 607 -6.31 8.51 23.98
CA TYR A 607 -7.62 8.06 23.57
C TYR A 607 -8.47 7.76 24.80
N HIS A 608 -9.76 8.06 24.72
CA HIS A 608 -10.72 7.89 25.81
C HIS A 608 -11.90 7.02 25.33
N ASP A 609 -11.92 5.74 25.68
CA ASP A 609 -12.99 4.81 25.33
C ASP A 609 -13.67 4.19 26.56
N HIS A 610 -14.89 3.67 26.35
CA HIS A 610 -15.72 3.06 27.38
C HIS A 610 -15.66 1.53 27.27
N TRP A 611 -14.79 0.89 28.05
CA TRP A 611 -14.58 -0.57 28.04
C TRP A 611 -15.62 -1.39 28.82
N SER A 612 -16.70 -0.74 29.26
CA SER A 612 -17.82 -1.35 29.97
C SER A 612 -19.01 -0.40 30.02
N VAL A 613 -20.22 -0.93 30.14
CA VAL A 613 -21.44 -0.14 30.35
C VAL A 613 -22.25 -0.78 31.49
N GLY A 614 -22.39 -0.07 32.61
CA GLY A 614 -23.10 -0.59 33.79
C GLY A 614 -22.47 -1.86 34.36
N HIS A 615 -23.23 -2.97 34.38
CA HIS A 615 -22.76 -4.30 34.84
C HIS A 615 -22.30 -5.20 33.69
N SER A 616 -22.16 -4.68 32.46
CA SER A 616 -21.70 -5.46 31.31
C SER A 616 -20.24 -5.12 31.03
N GLY A 617 -19.33 -6.01 31.45
CA GLY A 617 -17.90 -5.98 31.14
C GLY A 617 -17.52 -6.98 30.03
N ASN A 618 -16.29 -6.89 29.54
CA ASN A 618 -15.71 -7.89 28.62
C ASN A 618 -15.15 -9.10 29.40
N TYR A 619 -15.08 -10.26 28.74
CA TYR A 619 -14.51 -11.52 29.23
C TYR A 619 -13.14 -11.81 28.59
N TRP A 620 -12.18 -12.32 29.36
CA TRP A 620 -10.78 -12.48 28.93
C TRP A 620 -10.22 -13.82 29.45
N TRP A 621 -9.74 -14.70 28.56
CA TRP A 621 -9.33 -16.07 28.93
C TRP A 621 -7.82 -16.19 29.21
N ASN A 622 -6.92 -15.51 28.49
CA ASN A 622 -5.47 -15.73 28.60
C ASN A 622 -4.79 -14.87 29.69
N TYR A 623 -5.10 -15.11 30.97
CA TYR A 623 -4.37 -14.48 32.09
C TYR A 623 -3.40 -15.47 32.77
N TYR A 624 -2.11 -15.39 32.44
CA TYR A 624 -1.03 -15.96 33.27
C TYR A 624 -0.52 -14.89 34.23
N GLY A 625 -0.91 -14.96 35.50
CA GLY A 625 -0.42 -14.06 36.54
C GLY A 625 1.06 -14.30 36.85
N PHE A 626 1.95 -13.38 36.43
CA PHE A 626 3.32 -13.35 36.95
C PHE A 626 3.34 -12.72 38.34
N ALA A 627 3.27 -13.55 39.40
CA ALA A 627 3.45 -13.10 40.77
C ALA A 627 4.95 -12.92 41.10
N PHE A 628 5.44 -11.67 41.17
CA PHE A 628 6.72 -11.39 41.84
C PHE A 628 6.48 -11.14 43.32
N ALA A 629 6.66 -12.17 44.14
CA ALA A 629 6.76 -12.03 45.59
C ALA A 629 8.15 -11.46 45.94
N LYS A 630 8.25 -10.16 46.24
CA LYS A 630 9.43 -9.60 46.93
C LYS A 630 9.08 -9.32 48.38
N ASN A 631 9.64 -10.14 49.29
CA ASN A 631 9.62 -9.96 50.75
C ASN A 631 8.27 -10.02 51.48
N GLY A 632 7.32 -10.86 51.03
CA GLY A 632 6.19 -11.28 51.86
C GLY A 632 5.23 -10.18 52.35
N LYS A 633 5.25 -9.00 51.72
CA LYS A 633 4.31 -7.90 52.00
C LYS A 633 3.73 -7.40 50.69
N SER A 634 2.42 -7.61 50.53
CA SER A 634 1.63 -7.00 49.46
C SER A 634 1.65 -5.48 49.64
N HIS A 635 2.30 -4.78 48.72
CA HIS A 635 2.25 -3.33 48.62
C HIS A 635 1.18 -2.96 47.59
N ILE A 636 0.09 -2.36 48.04
CA ILE A 636 -0.89 -1.68 47.17
C ILE A 636 -0.49 -0.20 47.10
N VAL A 637 -0.06 0.25 45.92
CA VAL A 637 0.11 1.67 45.55
C VAL A 637 -0.77 1.92 44.31
N LYS A 638 -1.59 2.97 44.34
CA LYS A 638 -2.51 3.41 43.27
C LYS A 638 -1.76 3.81 41.98
N PRO A 639 -2.40 3.87 40.78
CA PRO A 639 -3.72 3.37 40.35
C PRO A 639 -3.61 2.07 39.52
N TYR A 640 -4.62 1.21 39.58
CA TYR A 640 -4.58 -0.16 39.06
C TYR A 640 -4.97 -0.20 37.56
N ASN A 641 -3.98 -0.05 36.69
CA ASN A 641 -4.06 -0.10 35.23
C ASN A 641 -3.15 -1.21 34.64
N ASN A 642 -2.84 -2.24 35.42
CA ASN A 642 -2.14 -3.40 34.88
C ASN A 642 -2.79 -4.67 35.40
N TYR A 643 -3.11 -5.58 34.48
CA TYR A 643 -3.54 -6.98 34.68
C TYR A 643 -5.05 -7.29 34.55
N GLY A 644 -5.62 -7.08 33.35
CA GLY A 644 -6.79 -7.87 32.94
C GLY A 644 -7.45 -7.55 31.58
N LEU A 645 -7.43 -6.30 31.11
CA LEU A 645 -8.43 -5.88 30.10
C LEU A 645 -7.86 -5.23 28.81
N ILE A 646 -6.63 -4.74 28.79
CA ILE A 646 -5.94 -4.19 27.60
C ILE A 646 -4.46 -4.58 27.73
N THR A 647 -3.89 -5.25 26.73
CA THR A 647 -2.50 -5.73 26.76
C THR A 647 -1.50 -4.58 26.80
N SER A 648 -1.85 -3.42 26.24
CA SER A 648 -1.17 -2.13 26.45
C SER A 648 -2.10 -0.97 26.09
N GLY A 649 -2.19 0.06 26.93
CA GLY A 649 -2.85 1.31 26.52
C GLY A 649 -2.84 2.42 27.56
N TYR A 650 -2.94 3.66 27.07
CA TYR A 650 -2.97 4.91 27.86
C TYR A 650 -4.41 5.39 28.13
N ASP A 651 -5.40 4.51 27.99
CA ASP A 651 -6.80 4.83 28.25
C ASP A 651 -7.10 4.86 29.76
N GLU A 652 -7.59 6.00 30.24
CA GLU A 652 -7.65 6.34 31.68
C GLU A 652 -9.02 6.07 32.34
N HIS A 653 -9.99 5.49 31.61
CA HIS A 653 -11.36 5.27 32.12
C HIS A 653 -11.85 3.80 32.17
N PRO A 654 -11.06 2.80 32.60
CA PRO A 654 -11.63 1.49 32.91
C PRO A 654 -12.54 1.61 34.15
N MET A 655 -13.84 1.36 34.01
CA MET A 655 -14.70 1.29 35.19
C MET A 655 -14.34 0.06 36.04
N PRO A 656 -14.14 0.23 37.36
CA PRO A 656 -13.82 -0.89 38.25
C PRO A 656 -15.03 -1.82 38.39
N PHE A 657 -14.84 -3.11 38.09
CA PHE A 657 -15.87 -4.12 38.28
C PHE A 657 -15.71 -4.80 39.65
N PRO A 658 -16.69 -4.68 40.57
CA PRO A 658 -16.69 -5.45 41.81
C PRO A 658 -17.00 -6.93 41.49
N GLY A 659 -16.12 -7.86 41.88
CA GLY A 659 -16.40 -9.31 41.84
C GLY A 659 -15.74 -10.11 40.71
N PHE A 660 -14.92 -9.51 39.83
CA PHE A 660 -14.17 -10.28 38.83
C PHE A 660 -13.12 -11.21 39.46
N TYR A 661 -12.69 -10.91 40.69
CA TYR A 661 -11.74 -11.75 41.45
C TYR A 661 -12.30 -13.13 41.81
N ASP A 662 -13.62 -13.26 42.02
CA ASP A 662 -14.24 -14.51 42.46
C ASP A 662 -14.46 -15.49 41.29
N LEU A 663 -14.55 -14.97 40.05
CA LEU A 663 -14.79 -15.76 38.83
C LEU A 663 -13.52 -16.43 38.28
N VAL A 664 -12.34 -15.89 38.61
CA VAL A 664 -11.03 -16.48 38.20
C VAL A 664 -10.63 -17.62 39.14
N THR A 665 -10.98 -17.54 40.43
CA THR A 665 -10.65 -18.60 41.40
C THR A 665 -11.44 -19.89 41.19
N ASP A 666 -12.68 -19.83 40.69
CA ASP A 666 -13.51 -21.02 40.50
C ASP A 666 -13.11 -21.87 39.27
N PHE A 667 -12.28 -21.34 38.37
CA PHE A 667 -11.80 -22.05 37.17
C PHE A 667 -10.37 -22.59 37.27
N GLU A 668 -9.57 -22.12 38.22
CA GLU A 668 -8.23 -22.68 38.48
C GLU A 668 -8.27 -23.94 39.38
N ASP A 669 -9.41 -24.19 40.06
CA ASP A 669 -9.64 -25.35 40.93
C ASP A 669 -10.51 -26.46 40.29
N SER A 670 -10.75 -26.41 38.96
CA SER A 670 -11.44 -27.44 38.16
C SER A 670 -10.60 -27.88 36.96
#